data_AF-A0A943LCK4-F1
#
_entry.id   AF-A0A943LCK4-F1
#
_cell.length_a   1.000
_cell.length_b   1.000
_cell.length_c   1.000
_cell.angle_alpha   90.00
_cell.angle_beta   90.00
_cell.angle_gamma   90.00
#
_symmetry.space_group_name_H-M   'P 1'
#
loop_
_entity.id
_entity.type
_entity.pdbx_description
1 polymer ?
#
loop_
_entity_poly.entity_id
_entity_poly.type
_entity_poly.pdbx_seq_one_letter_code
_entity_poly.pdbx_strand_id
1 'polypeptide(L)'
;MDKKNKNNIAKILLAFGVLASPMMLANQVSADNSIANTTNTNNVDATATAQSDAVTTENVIKENKEDKEQAKKEQAKEVVTTAAKNNKAEATEEATTTKDTAIETTETTSQKEEATEEKEEAVVEEKESFKLTDSQRQALKNANFTDGEIAKIEEDIANSLAEDSNLDVDAILNKKIQESNLLEVAPEEEKAPQKAGEGVDVTDKVHITNGKLEYADGGSDVNEVWVTSAGHAVFEANFAADDGIKEGGYFTVDYGEYVLPGMINEPRSATDIVSVNGRVIAKAYYDRETNTAKYVFTNYLDDYKNVRGKFRQALWPVREKITDNKQKVPVSITVAGETTTRDMVFDYGNKKDKPIIETIRSVNRYKDNRSISTTTYINQPNKNIYGNNYVKLESNNYKFTNPNQIKVYEVNDDGAFRDSFSPDLSKATEVKNLPVIINDDGTALIDVGVSLAGKGPRVPGKKYIVLAEPTLKEGHATDKEVSFKSSVINQANGNPVIMNDGTVVSHSSTLVQSSKPAIGTGDLDPEQPAEEKGSFQEHHIYITKDEDGNIVEEKTITEDGKVKEGNKDETYPTGKIEKDGYKFVRTENPVNEPTYDKNGEPTEGNFKPGEKQEITYVYEKTITTKGSFQDHHIYQTVDKDGNVISEDATTDGDEQTGKENEEYTTNKIDKEGYKLVEVKPTNDKSKELGVKYDSENGEPTKGNYVAGEKQEVTYIYQRTKEEPGSFQEHHVYITKDEDGNIIEEKTIKEDGKVKEGTKDETYPTGKIEKDGYKFVRTEKPVNEPTYNENGEQTEGNFKPGEKQEITYVYEKTITTKGSFQDHHIYQTVDKNGKVISTDDNKDGKEQTGKENEKYTTNKIDKEGYKLVEVKPTNDKSKELGVKYDSENGEPTKGNYVAGEKQEVTYIYQRTKEEPTEEKGSFQEHHIYQTVD
;
A
#
# COMPACT_ATOMS: atom_id res chain seq x y z
N MET A 1 36.94 55.47 1.05
CA MET A 1 38.14 54.95 0.37
C MET A 1 37.69 53.74 -0.44
N ASP A 2 37.79 53.76 -1.77
CA ASP A 2 38.95 53.28 -2.57
C ASP A 2 39.14 51.75 -2.45
N LYS A 3 39.26 50.95 -3.53
CA LYS A 3 39.39 51.29 -4.97
C LYS A 3 39.15 50.07 -5.90
N LYS A 4 38.96 50.34 -7.21
CA LYS A 4 38.98 49.41 -8.38
C LYS A 4 37.76 48.46 -8.54
N ASN A 5 37.24 48.18 -9.74
CA ASN A 5 37.50 48.77 -11.07
C ASN A 5 36.23 48.80 -11.97
N LYS A 6 36.23 49.56 -13.07
CA LYS A 6 35.08 49.78 -13.98
C LYS A 6 35.38 49.52 -15.46
N ASN A 7 34.31 49.30 -16.26
CA ASN A 7 34.02 49.77 -17.65
C ASN A 7 33.26 48.69 -18.45
N ASN A 8 32.31 48.94 -19.37
CA ASN A 8 31.50 50.12 -19.79
C ASN A 8 30.20 49.57 -20.43
N ILE A 9 28.97 50.01 -20.11
CA ILE A 9 28.26 51.26 -20.51
C ILE A 9 27.92 51.38 -22.02
N ALA A 10 26.67 51.05 -22.37
CA ALA A 10 25.77 51.68 -23.37
C ALA A 10 24.44 50.89 -23.41
N LYS A 11 23.23 51.43 -23.65
CA LYS A 11 22.70 52.81 -23.70
C LYS A 11 21.20 52.78 -23.27
N ILE A 12 20.49 53.93 -23.27
CA ILE A 12 19.24 54.16 -22.52
C ILE A 12 18.05 54.60 -23.41
N LEU A 13 16.83 54.41 -22.87
CA LEU A 13 15.53 55.11 -23.07
C LEU A 13 14.36 54.43 -23.84
N LEU A 14 13.15 54.79 -23.41
CA LEU A 14 11.81 54.29 -23.75
C LEU A 14 11.19 55.05 -24.94
N ALA A 15 10.19 54.43 -25.59
CA ALA A 15 8.94 55.12 -25.98
C ALA A 15 7.76 54.13 -26.14
N PHE A 16 6.54 54.62 -25.93
CA PHE A 16 5.27 53.86 -25.99
C PHE A 16 4.69 53.78 -27.42
N GLY A 17 3.80 52.81 -27.68
CA GLY A 17 2.49 53.19 -28.26
C GLY A 17 1.79 52.33 -29.33
N VAL A 18 0.90 51.42 -28.88
CA VAL A 18 -0.55 51.37 -29.26
C VAL A 18 -1.03 50.98 -30.70
N LEU A 19 -1.96 50.00 -30.72
CA LEU A 19 -3.06 49.69 -31.67
C LEU A 19 -2.91 48.80 -32.94
N ALA A 20 -4.00 48.02 -33.13
CA ALA A 20 -4.62 47.50 -34.37
C ALA A 20 -4.02 46.29 -35.14
N SER A 21 -4.74 45.16 -35.06
CA SER A 21 -4.78 44.06 -36.06
C SER A 21 -5.61 44.48 -37.31
N PRO A 22 -5.55 43.76 -38.46
CA PRO A 22 -6.40 42.55 -38.62
C PRO A 22 -5.89 41.49 -39.64
N MET A 23 -6.71 40.44 -39.84
CA MET A 23 -6.76 39.49 -40.99
C MET A 23 -5.55 38.54 -41.17
N MET A 24 -5.74 37.20 -41.11
CA MET A 24 -6.50 36.29 -41.99
C MET A 24 -5.78 35.97 -43.31
N LEU A 25 -5.30 34.74 -43.43
CA LEU A 25 -5.50 33.94 -44.64
C LEU A 25 -5.66 32.47 -44.22
N ALA A 26 -6.63 31.77 -44.81
CA ALA A 26 -6.95 30.38 -44.50
C ALA A 26 -6.58 29.46 -45.66
N ASN A 27 -6.61 28.15 -45.44
CA ASN A 27 -6.93 27.21 -46.51
C ASN A 27 -7.77 26.05 -45.95
N GLN A 28 -8.85 25.70 -46.66
CA GLN A 28 -9.81 24.64 -46.30
C GLN A 28 -9.90 23.61 -47.42
N VAL A 29 -10.04 22.33 -47.03
CA VAL A 29 -10.73 21.24 -47.77
C VAL A 29 -11.29 20.33 -46.67
N SER A 30 -12.57 20.41 -46.24
CA SER A 30 -13.81 19.90 -46.85
C SER A 30 -13.93 18.36 -46.84
N ALA A 31 -15.04 17.70 -46.47
CA ALA A 31 -16.35 18.20 -46.00
C ALA A 31 -17.21 17.10 -45.30
N ASP A 32 -18.15 17.56 -44.46
CA ASP A 32 -19.54 17.13 -44.22
C ASP A 32 -19.98 15.64 -44.28
N ASN A 33 -20.51 15.14 -43.15
CA ASN A 33 -21.96 15.10 -42.83
C ASN A 33 -22.13 14.78 -41.31
N SER A 34 -22.98 15.43 -40.49
CA SER A 34 -24.46 15.61 -40.49
C SER A 34 -25.23 14.33 -40.03
N ILE A 35 -26.30 14.35 -39.21
CA ILE A 35 -27.02 15.43 -38.49
C ILE A 35 -27.92 14.82 -37.35
N ALA A 36 -28.40 15.63 -36.37
CA ALA A 36 -29.42 15.32 -35.32
C ALA A 36 -29.04 14.29 -34.22
N ASN A 37 -29.34 14.45 -32.90
CA ASN A 37 -30.62 14.61 -32.15
C ASN A 37 -31.52 13.33 -32.18
N THR A 38 -32.14 12.83 -31.09
CA THR A 38 -32.65 13.53 -29.87
C THR A 38 -32.92 12.59 -28.65
N THR A 39 -32.74 13.08 -27.41
CA THR A 39 -33.49 12.80 -26.13
C THR A 39 -33.87 11.38 -25.60
N ASN A 40 -33.46 11.15 -24.34
CA ASN A 40 -34.28 10.76 -23.15
C ASN A 40 -34.63 9.30 -22.75
N THR A 41 -34.15 8.98 -21.52
CA THR A 41 -34.87 8.40 -20.33
C THR A 41 -35.08 6.90 -20.09
N ASN A 42 -34.63 6.49 -18.89
CA ASN A 42 -35.17 5.51 -17.92
C ASN A 42 -34.78 4.00 -17.99
N ASN A 43 -34.30 3.52 -16.81
CA ASN A 43 -34.51 2.24 -16.09
C ASN A 43 -35.22 1.05 -16.79
N VAL A 44 -34.92 -0.22 -16.46
CA VAL A 44 -34.44 -0.78 -15.17
C VAL A 44 -33.60 -2.07 -15.32
N ASP A 45 -32.68 -2.27 -14.35
CA ASP A 45 -32.30 -3.52 -13.64
C ASP A 45 -31.60 -4.77 -14.27
N ALA A 46 -30.88 -5.43 -13.36
CA ALA A 46 -30.52 -6.86 -13.26
C ALA A 46 -29.47 -7.56 -14.19
N THR A 47 -28.30 -7.82 -13.59
CA THR A 47 -27.46 -9.05 -13.65
C THR A 47 -26.88 -9.57 -14.99
N ALA A 48 -25.54 -9.59 -15.11
CA ALA A 48 -24.72 -10.83 -15.16
C ALA A 48 -23.17 -10.58 -15.22
N THR A 49 -22.41 -11.54 -14.68
CA THR A 49 -21.03 -12.00 -15.04
C THR A 49 -19.83 -11.05 -15.24
N ALA A 50 -18.86 -11.21 -14.33
CA ALA A 50 -17.44 -11.57 -14.57
C ALA A 50 -16.40 -10.55 -15.13
N GLN A 51 -15.13 -10.89 -14.93
CA GLN A 51 -13.90 -10.09 -15.16
C GLN A 51 -13.14 -10.54 -16.44
N SER A 52 -11.89 -10.07 -16.61
CA SER A 52 -10.91 -10.29 -17.70
C SER A 52 -11.21 -9.51 -19.00
N ASP A 53 -10.25 -8.84 -19.67
CA ASP A 53 -8.83 -8.62 -19.37
C ASP A 53 -8.33 -7.24 -19.83
N ALA A 54 -7.25 -6.75 -19.20
CA ALA A 54 -6.45 -5.63 -19.69
C ALA A 54 -4.96 -5.83 -19.35
N VAL A 55 -4.19 -6.32 -20.31
CA VAL A 55 -2.76 -6.66 -20.17
C VAL A 55 -1.92 -5.40 -19.87
N THR A 56 -0.97 -5.52 -18.94
CA THR A 56 0.17 -4.60 -18.81
C THR A 56 1.46 -5.34 -19.13
N THR A 57 2.41 -4.65 -19.76
CA THR A 57 3.65 -5.26 -20.27
C THR A 57 4.86 -4.70 -19.51
N GLU A 58 5.52 -5.54 -18.73
CA GLU A 58 6.86 -5.26 -18.21
C GLU A 58 7.91 -5.31 -19.33
N ASN A 59 9.06 -4.62 -19.20
CA ASN A 59 10.22 -5.21 -18.51
C ASN A 59 11.50 -4.34 -18.52
N VAL A 60 12.52 -4.87 -17.84
CA VAL A 60 13.96 -4.49 -17.83
C VAL A 60 14.40 -3.36 -16.90
N ILE A 61 14.80 -3.77 -15.69
CA ILE A 61 16.04 -3.30 -15.05
C ILE A 61 16.98 -4.52 -14.95
N LYS A 62 18.29 -4.34 -15.16
CA LYS A 62 19.30 -5.40 -14.96
C LYS A 62 20.27 -5.03 -13.83
N GLU A 63 20.71 -6.07 -13.12
CA GLU A 63 21.72 -6.00 -12.05
C GLU A 63 23.12 -5.63 -12.56
N ASN A 64 24.01 -5.31 -11.62
CA ASN A 64 25.19 -6.16 -11.40
C ASN A 64 25.69 -6.09 -9.95
N LYS A 65 26.19 -7.22 -9.44
CA LYS A 65 26.94 -7.39 -8.17
C LYS A 65 28.45 -7.17 -8.43
N GLU A 66 29.44 -7.28 -7.54
CA GLU A 66 29.61 -7.79 -6.15
C GLU A 66 30.43 -6.72 -5.31
N ASP A 67 31.10 -6.92 -4.15
CA ASP A 67 31.44 -8.11 -3.37
C ASP A 67 31.80 -7.88 -1.87
N LYS A 68 31.87 -9.01 -1.12
CA LYS A 68 32.64 -9.42 0.09
C LYS A 68 33.33 -8.36 0.99
N GLU A 69 32.98 -8.29 2.30
CA GLU A 69 33.53 -9.04 3.48
C GLU A 69 34.83 -8.42 4.09
N GLN A 70 35.20 -8.56 5.37
CA GLN A 70 34.65 -9.31 6.53
C GLN A 70 34.92 -8.57 7.88
N ALA A 71 34.53 -9.14 9.03
CA ALA A 71 34.47 -8.48 10.34
C ALA A 71 35.67 -8.74 11.30
N LYS A 72 35.80 -7.90 12.37
CA LYS A 72 35.93 -8.38 13.78
C LYS A 72 35.86 -7.28 14.86
N LYS A 73 35.68 -7.70 16.12
CA LYS A 73 35.63 -6.89 17.36
C LYS A 73 36.97 -6.94 18.14
N GLU A 74 37.02 -6.16 19.24
CA GLU A 74 37.35 -6.61 20.63
C GLU A 74 38.65 -6.05 21.31
N GLN A 75 38.44 -5.17 22.31
CA GLN A 75 39.16 -5.02 23.61
C GLN A 75 40.59 -4.43 23.82
N ALA A 76 40.71 -3.82 25.03
CA ALA A 76 41.86 -3.74 25.96
C ALA A 76 42.92 -2.59 25.92
N LYS A 77 42.72 -1.61 26.83
CA LYS A 77 43.58 -1.17 27.98
C LYS A 77 45.11 -0.85 27.86
N GLU A 78 45.55 -0.06 28.86
CA GLU A 78 46.91 0.42 29.22
C GLU A 78 47.57 1.44 28.23
N VAL A 79 48.19 2.58 28.58
CA VAL A 79 48.78 3.21 29.80
C VAL A 79 50.33 3.13 29.89
N VAL A 80 51.00 4.22 29.45
CA VAL A 80 52.30 4.77 29.94
C VAL A 80 53.57 3.91 29.64
N THR A 81 54.67 4.40 29.04
CA THR A 81 55.63 5.41 29.55
C THR A 81 56.64 5.93 28.47
N THR A 82 57.13 7.18 28.63
CA THR A 82 58.44 7.85 28.27
C THR A 82 59.50 7.19 27.33
N ALA A 83 60.46 7.88 26.66
CA ALA A 83 61.31 9.00 27.12
C ALA A 83 62.18 9.70 26.02
N ALA A 84 62.91 10.77 26.43
CA ALA A 84 64.19 11.30 25.86
C ALA A 84 64.18 12.17 24.56
N LYS A 85 65.03 13.20 24.36
CA LYS A 85 66.08 13.85 25.20
C LYS A 85 66.55 15.26 24.71
N ASN A 86 66.73 16.19 25.66
CA ASN A 86 67.85 17.16 25.85
C ASN A 86 68.13 18.44 25.00
N ASN A 87 68.70 19.43 25.74
CA ASN A 87 69.56 20.59 25.40
C ASN A 87 68.93 21.95 24.99
N LYS A 88 69.61 23.11 25.18
CA LYS A 88 70.00 23.87 26.42
C LYS A 88 70.51 25.29 26.03
N ALA A 89 70.17 26.34 26.80
CA ALA A 89 70.88 27.65 26.95
C ALA A 89 70.83 28.68 25.78
N GLU A 90 71.05 30.01 25.95
CA GLU A 90 71.00 30.98 27.09
C GLU A 90 71.35 32.43 26.61
N ALA A 91 70.82 33.49 27.27
CA ALA A 91 71.12 34.95 27.08
C ALA A 91 70.77 35.58 25.69
N THR A 92 70.73 36.90 25.45
CA THR A 92 71.27 38.12 26.13
C THR A 92 70.35 39.37 25.95
N GLU A 93 70.74 40.56 26.46
CA GLU A 93 69.98 41.83 26.52
C GLU A 93 70.36 42.88 25.46
N GLU A 94 69.47 43.86 25.19
CA GLU A 94 69.68 45.34 25.06
C GLU A 94 68.33 46.01 24.59
N ALA A 95 67.80 47.09 25.19
CA ALA A 95 68.18 48.53 25.17
C ALA A 95 67.83 49.25 23.83
N THR A 96 67.28 50.49 23.76
CA THR A 96 66.92 51.52 24.77
C THR A 96 66.02 52.66 24.20
N THR A 97 65.34 53.42 25.09
CA THR A 97 64.91 54.87 24.96
C THR A 97 63.88 55.28 23.87
N THR A 98 62.97 56.28 24.02
CA THR A 98 62.59 57.31 25.05
C THR A 98 61.18 57.90 24.70
N LYS A 99 60.53 58.93 25.32
CA LYS A 99 60.82 59.97 26.35
C LYS A 99 59.50 60.52 27.00
N ASP A 100 59.63 61.43 27.99
CA ASP A 100 58.75 62.55 28.44
C ASP A 100 57.21 62.51 28.28
N THR A 101 56.34 62.85 29.25
CA THR A 101 56.41 63.39 30.66
C THR A 101 55.02 63.09 31.35
N ALA A 102 54.57 63.53 32.54
CA ALA A 102 54.92 64.56 33.56
C ALA A 102 54.41 64.11 34.98
N ILE A 103 54.91 64.59 36.13
CA ILE A 103 54.56 65.79 36.96
C ILE A 103 53.09 65.83 37.47
N GLU A 104 52.78 65.93 38.79
CA GLU A 104 53.56 65.85 40.06
C GLU A 104 52.64 65.59 41.29
N THR A 105 53.13 64.76 42.24
CA THR A 105 53.07 64.83 43.75
C THR A 105 51.75 65.13 44.52
N THR A 106 51.64 65.07 45.87
CA THR A 106 52.63 65.03 46.99
C THR A 106 52.05 64.42 48.29
N GLU A 107 52.86 63.63 49.01
CA GLU A 107 53.02 63.54 50.51
C GLU A 107 51.79 63.29 51.45
N THR A 108 51.89 62.83 52.72
CA THR A 108 52.97 62.44 53.68
C THR A 108 52.37 61.36 54.64
N THR A 109 53.05 60.28 55.10
CA THR A 109 53.90 60.12 56.33
C THR A 109 53.39 60.80 57.63
N SER A 110 53.50 60.28 58.87
CA SER A 110 54.35 59.19 59.46
C SER A 110 53.87 58.76 60.89
N GLN A 111 54.64 57.86 61.55
CA GLN A 111 54.71 57.51 63.01
C GLN A 111 53.85 56.31 63.50
N LYS A 112 54.27 55.31 64.32
CA LYS A 112 55.50 54.90 65.09
C LYS A 112 55.44 55.07 66.63
N GLU A 113 55.42 53.91 67.34
CA GLU A 113 55.79 53.69 68.77
C GLU A 113 54.93 54.41 69.85
N GLU A 114 54.97 54.09 71.16
CA GLU A 114 55.77 53.12 71.96
C GLU A 114 54.91 52.42 73.07
N ALA A 115 55.51 51.84 74.13
CA ALA A 115 54.87 50.91 75.09
C ALA A 115 54.83 51.40 76.57
N THR A 116 54.57 50.47 77.52
CA THR A 116 54.54 50.54 79.03
C THR A 116 53.18 50.81 79.71
N GLU A 117 52.92 50.45 81.00
CA GLU A 117 53.31 49.31 81.89
C GLU A 117 52.61 49.48 83.28
N GLU A 118 51.95 48.44 83.83
CA GLU A 118 51.39 48.34 85.23
C GLU A 118 50.39 49.46 85.71
N LYS A 119 49.48 49.31 86.70
CA LYS A 119 49.25 48.33 87.78
C LYS A 119 47.77 48.39 88.31
N GLU A 120 47.44 47.57 89.31
CA GLU A 120 46.11 47.42 89.94
C GLU A 120 45.76 48.51 90.99
N GLU A 121 44.47 48.86 91.12
CA GLU A 121 43.65 48.56 92.32
C GLU A 121 42.15 48.82 92.07
N ALA A 122 41.25 48.32 92.94
CA ALA A 122 39.84 48.11 92.61
C ALA A 122 38.82 49.02 93.33
N VAL A 123 37.72 49.34 92.65
CA VAL A 123 36.43 49.75 93.22
C VAL A 123 35.30 48.99 92.50
N VAL A 124 34.22 48.67 93.20
CA VAL A 124 33.06 47.96 92.66
C VAL A 124 32.10 48.95 91.98
N GLU A 125 31.84 48.74 90.69
CA GLU A 125 30.65 49.26 90.01
C GLU A 125 29.80 48.09 89.48
N GLU A 126 28.57 48.38 89.05
CA GLU A 126 27.53 47.39 88.80
C GLU A 126 27.88 46.50 87.58
N LYS A 127 27.52 45.21 87.63
CA LYS A 127 27.51 44.38 86.42
C LYS A 127 26.45 44.95 85.47
N GLU A 128 26.86 45.73 84.46
CA GLU A 128 26.01 46.00 83.32
C GLU A 128 25.55 44.67 82.73
N SER A 129 24.23 44.45 82.67
CA SER A 129 23.67 43.29 81.99
C SER A 129 24.08 43.36 80.52
N PHE A 130 24.65 42.29 79.96
CA PHE A 130 25.07 42.26 78.57
C PHE A 130 23.94 42.74 77.63
N LYS A 131 24.28 43.62 76.68
CA LYS A 131 23.33 44.18 75.72
C LYS A 131 23.77 43.87 74.28
N LEU A 132 22.87 43.26 73.51
CA LEU A 132 23.03 43.14 72.07
C LEU A 132 22.97 44.52 71.41
N THR A 133 23.83 44.74 70.42
CA THR A 133 23.81 45.95 69.59
C THR A 133 22.48 46.10 68.85
N ASP A 134 22.12 47.32 68.47
CA ASP A 134 20.88 47.57 67.72
C ASP A 134 20.82 46.77 66.41
N SER A 135 21.95 46.56 65.73
CA SER A 135 22.02 45.75 64.51
C SER A 135 21.76 44.26 64.76
N GLN A 136 22.33 43.68 65.82
CA GLN A 136 22.06 42.32 66.27
C GLN A 136 20.58 42.16 66.70
N ARG A 137 20.06 43.14 67.45
CA ARG A 137 18.66 43.20 67.88
C ARG A 137 17.70 43.30 66.70
N GLN A 138 18.06 44.06 65.67
CA GLN A 138 17.29 44.19 64.44
C GLN A 138 17.39 42.94 63.56
N ALA A 139 18.52 42.23 63.54
CA ALA A 139 18.65 40.92 62.90
C ALA A 139 17.70 39.88 63.54
N LEU A 140 17.65 39.82 64.87
CA LEU A 140 16.67 38.99 65.60
C LEU A 140 15.21 39.37 65.25
N LYS A 141 14.86 40.66 65.19
CA LYS A 141 13.51 41.09 64.79
C LYS A 141 13.17 40.75 63.34
N ASN A 142 14.15 40.82 62.43
CA ASN A 142 13.99 40.38 61.04
C ASN A 142 13.88 38.84 60.93
N ALA A 143 14.30 38.11 61.96
CA ALA A 143 14.05 36.67 62.16
C ALA A 143 12.82 36.39 63.07
N ASN A 144 11.89 37.33 63.17
CA ASN A 144 10.62 37.25 63.89
C ASN A 144 10.66 37.05 65.43
N PHE A 145 11.81 37.20 66.09
CA PHE A 145 11.85 37.17 67.56
C PHE A 145 11.10 38.36 68.19
N THR A 146 10.30 38.11 69.23
CA THR A 146 9.64 39.17 70.00
C THR A 146 10.59 39.84 70.99
N ASP A 147 10.32 41.08 71.38
CA ASP A 147 11.13 41.83 72.36
C ASP A 147 11.33 41.08 73.71
N GLY A 148 10.39 40.21 74.10
CA GLY A 148 10.50 39.40 75.31
C GLY A 148 11.43 38.19 75.19
N GLU A 149 11.57 37.63 73.98
CA GLU A 149 12.51 36.52 73.70
C GLU A 149 13.93 37.06 73.51
N ILE A 150 14.05 38.20 72.81
CA ILE A 150 15.32 38.94 72.69
C ILE A 150 15.89 39.24 74.08
N ALA A 151 15.07 39.71 75.03
CA ALA A 151 15.52 40.00 76.39
C ALA A 151 16.08 38.77 77.14
N LYS A 152 15.52 37.57 76.92
CA LYS A 152 16.07 36.31 77.46
C LYS A 152 17.38 35.91 76.79
N ILE A 153 17.51 36.14 75.49
CA ILE A 153 18.76 35.87 74.76
C ILE A 153 19.90 36.75 75.31
N GLU A 154 19.62 38.00 75.68
CA GLU A 154 20.60 38.86 76.37
C GLU A 154 21.01 38.30 77.73
N GLU A 155 20.06 37.77 78.52
CA GLU A 155 20.31 37.17 79.84
C GLU A 155 21.10 35.84 79.74
N ASP A 156 20.77 34.96 78.80
CA ASP A 156 21.52 33.73 78.51
C ASP A 156 22.98 34.03 78.16
N ILE A 157 23.21 35.02 77.30
CA ILE A 157 24.56 35.42 76.86
C ILE A 157 25.31 36.12 78.00
N ALA A 158 24.64 36.95 78.82
CA ALA A 158 25.23 37.56 80.02
C ALA A 158 25.75 36.51 81.03
N ASN A 159 25.00 35.42 81.20
CA ASN A 159 25.38 34.31 82.06
C ASN A 159 26.51 33.48 81.43
N SER A 160 26.42 33.16 80.13
CA SER A 160 27.44 32.37 79.42
C SER A 160 28.81 33.08 79.40
N LEU A 161 28.83 34.40 79.14
CA LEU A 161 30.04 35.24 79.19
C LEU A 161 30.66 35.36 80.61
N ALA A 162 29.92 34.97 81.65
CA ALA A 162 30.45 34.88 83.01
C ALA A 162 31.13 33.53 83.31
N GLU A 163 30.97 32.52 82.45
CA GLU A 163 31.61 31.21 82.54
C GLU A 163 32.77 31.05 81.53
N ASP A 164 32.62 31.56 80.30
CA ASP A 164 33.70 31.71 79.31
C ASP A 164 33.68 33.10 78.66
N SER A 165 34.73 33.89 78.90
CA SER A 165 34.86 35.26 78.41
C SER A 165 35.25 35.38 76.92
N ASN A 166 35.54 34.27 76.24
CA ASN A 166 35.93 34.24 74.82
C ASN A 166 34.81 33.75 73.88
N LEU A 167 33.56 33.67 74.35
CA LEU A 167 32.43 33.24 73.53
C LEU A 167 32.16 34.21 72.37
N ASP A 168 32.12 33.67 71.16
CA ASP A 168 31.69 34.38 69.96
C ASP A 168 30.17 34.59 69.99
N VAL A 169 29.76 35.78 70.42
CA VAL A 169 28.36 36.17 70.53
C VAL A 169 27.67 36.21 69.16
N ASP A 170 28.35 36.59 68.08
CA ASP A 170 27.75 36.60 66.75
C ASP A 170 27.55 35.18 66.23
N ALA A 171 28.46 34.24 66.50
CA ALA A 171 28.23 32.82 66.22
C ALA A 171 27.04 32.25 67.02
N ILE A 172 26.93 32.59 68.31
CA ILE A 172 25.78 32.19 69.16
C ILE A 172 24.48 32.80 68.65
N LEU A 173 24.49 34.07 68.21
CA LEU A 173 23.32 34.77 67.72
C LEU A 173 22.84 34.21 66.36
N ASN A 174 23.77 34.00 65.43
CA ASN A 174 23.48 33.36 64.15
C ASN A 174 22.99 31.92 64.35
N LYS A 175 23.57 31.19 65.31
CA LYS A 175 23.10 29.86 65.71
C LYS A 175 21.68 29.92 66.29
N LYS A 176 21.37 30.84 67.22
CA LYS A 176 20.00 31.00 67.73
C LYS A 176 19.00 31.43 66.66
N ILE A 177 19.41 32.23 65.68
CA ILE A 177 18.60 32.60 64.50
C ILE A 177 18.36 31.38 63.58
N GLN A 178 19.25 30.39 63.56
CA GLN A 178 19.00 29.11 62.90
C GLN A 178 18.11 28.19 63.77
N GLU A 179 18.37 28.09 65.07
CA GLU A 179 17.58 27.28 66.02
C GLU A 179 16.13 27.79 66.17
N SER A 180 15.83 29.08 65.99
CA SER A 180 14.44 29.58 65.93
C SER A 180 13.66 29.15 64.69
N ASN A 181 14.34 28.64 63.65
CA ASN A 181 13.68 27.95 62.54
C ASN A 181 13.44 26.45 62.82
N LEU A 182 13.91 25.93 63.97
CA LEU A 182 13.93 24.52 64.35
C LEU A 182 13.30 24.32 65.74
N LEU A 183 11.97 24.28 65.80
CA LEU A 183 11.24 24.01 67.04
C LEU A 183 10.89 22.53 67.22
N GLU A 184 11.14 22.05 68.43
CA GLU A 184 11.17 20.65 68.87
C GLU A 184 9.79 19.94 68.82
N VAL A 185 9.78 18.64 68.50
CA VAL A 185 8.56 17.81 68.47
C VAL A 185 8.72 16.58 69.37
N ALA A 186 7.84 16.47 70.37
CA ALA A 186 7.71 15.30 71.22
C ALA A 186 6.95 14.13 70.51
N PRO A 187 7.22 12.86 70.88
CA PRO A 187 6.76 11.69 70.12
C PRO A 187 5.33 11.21 70.44
N GLU A 188 4.85 10.25 69.63
CA GLU A 188 3.57 9.51 69.70
C GLU A 188 2.31 10.35 69.39
N GLU A 189 1.22 9.83 68.81
CA GLU A 189 0.79 8.43 68.59
C GLU A 189 0.03 8.30 67.23
N GLU A 190 0.17 7.18 66.52
CA GLU A 190 -0.42 6.93 65.18
C GLU A 190 -1.94 6.63 65.22
N LYS A 191 -2.74 7.18 64.29
CA LYS A 191 -4.15 6.77 64.07
C LYS A 191 -4.53 6.67 62.58
N ALA A 192 -5.21 5.57 62.25
CA ALA A 192 -5.52 5.14 60.89
C ALA A 192 -6.50 6.07 60.12
N PRO A 193 -6.39 6.14 58.77
CA PRO A 193 -7.17 7.07 57.95
C PRO A 193 -8.66 6.73 57.83
N GLN A 194 -9.49 7.76 57.60
CA GLN A 194 -10.89 7.63 57.22
C GLN A 194 -11.11 8.10 55.77
N LYS A 195 -12.15 7.58 55.11
CA LYS A 195 -12.44 7.91 53.70
C LYS A 195 -12.87 9.37 53.53
N ALA A 196 -12.42 9.96 52.41
CA ALA A 196 -12.81 11.29 51.98
C ALA A 196 -14.34 11.52 51.99
N GLY A 197 -14.76 12.51 52.78
CA GLY A 197 -16.07 13.15 52.68
C GLY A 197 -16.02 14.38 51.78
N GLU A 198 -17.10 15.16 51.77
CA GLU A 198 -17.11 16.47 51.11
C GLU A 198 -16.09 17.40 51.78
N GLY A 199 -15.09 17.83 51.00
CA GLY A 199 -13.96 18.60 51.51
C GLY A 199 -14.35 19.91 52.19
N VAL A 200 -13.67 20.25 53.29
CA VAL A 200 -13.94 21.43 54.11
C VAL A 200 -13.12 22.63 53.61
N ASP A 201 -13.73 23.81 53.53
CA ASP A 201 -12.98 25.03 53.22
C ASP A 201 -12.11 25.42 54.43
N VAL A 202 -10.81 25.60 54.20
CA VAL A 202 -9.80 26.00 55.18
C VAL A 202 -9.00 27.21 54.68
N THR A 203 -9.59 28.01 53.79
CA THR A 203 -9.02 29.25 53.26
C THR A 203 -8.53 30.20 54.38
N ASP A 204 -9.18 30.21 55.54
CA ASP A 204 -8.80 30.98 56.73
C ASP A 204 -7.48 30.53 57.39
N LYS A 205 -7.00 29.33 57.05
CA LYS A 205 -5.82 28.64 57.64
C LYS A 205 -4.67 28.46 56.65
N VAL A 206 -4.73 29.15 55.51
CA VAL A 206 -3.67 29.16 54.51
C VAL A 206 -3.17 30.59 54.37
N HIS A 207 -1.92 30.81 54.77
CA HIS A 207 -1.33 32.15 54.86
C HIS A 207 -0.36 32.39 53.71
N ILE A 208 -0.62 33.44 52.93
CA ILE A 208 0.13 33.77 51.72
C ILE A 208 0.99 34.99 51.98
N THR A 209 2.26 34.93 51.60
CA THR A 209 3.22 36.04 51.76
C THR A 209 4.12 36.18 50.53
N ASN A 210 4.75 37.34 50.36
CA ASN A 210 5.66 37.62 49.24
C ASN A 210 5.04 37.40 47.84
N GLY A 211 3.74 37.63 47.69
CA GLY A 211 3.03 37.54 46.42
C GLY A 211 3.59 38.49 45.36
N LYS A 212 3.84 37.96 44.16
CA LYS A 212 4.42 38.67 43.01
C LYS A 212 3.76 38.23 41.71
N LEU A 213 3.71 39.16 40.76
CA LEU A 213 3.42 38.90 39.36
C LEU A 213 4.64 39.32 38.53
N GLU A 214 5.14 38.47 37.64
CA GLU A 214 6.35 38.69 36.85
C GLU A 214 6.17 38.32 35.38
N TYR A 215 7.03 38.87 34.52
CA TYR A 215 7.11 38.53 33.09
C TYR A 215 8.10 37.38 32.90
N ALA A 216 7.73 36.36 32.12
CA ALA A 216 8.60 35.24 31.82
C ALA A 216 8.73 35.01 30.30
N ASP A 217 9.90 34.51 29.91
CA ASP A 217 10.33 34.24 28.53
C ASP A 217 10.18 35.46 27.60
N GLY A 218 9.47 35.33 26.48
CA GLY A 218 9.42 36.34 25.41
C GLY A 218 8.90 37.71 25.86
N GLY A 219 9.74 38.74 25.73
CA GLY A 219 9.44 40.13 26.08
C GLY A 219 9.71 40.49 27.55
N SER A 220 10.15 39.55 28.38
CA SER A 220 10.45 39.80 29.80
C SER A 220 11.52 40.87 30.02
N ASP A 221 12.51 40.96 29.13
CA ASP A 221 13.57 41.97 29.10
C ASP A 221 13.04 43.39 28.85
N VAL A 222 11.94 43.54 28.12
CA VAL A 222 11.24 44.81 27.85
C VAL A 222 10.02 45.05 28.73
N ASN A 223 9.75 44.18 29.71
CA ASN A 223 8.55 44.18 30.56
C ASN A 223 7.24 44.09 29.74
N GLU A 224 7.19 43.16 28.78
CA GLU A 224 5.99 42.82 28.00
C GLU A 224 5.79 41.30 27.95
N VAL A 225 4.53 40.84 27.92
CA VAL A 225 4.19 39.45 27.63
C VAL A 225 4.04 39.30 26.11
N TRP A 226 5.05 38.76 25.41
CA TRP A 226 4.94 38.48 23.97
C TRP A 226 4.23 37.14 23.74
N VAL A 227 2.89 37.17 23.74
CA VAL A 227 2.00 35.99 23.79
C VAL A 227 2.15 35.05 22.57
N THR A 228 2.66 35.57 21.45
CA THR A 228 2.93 34.82 20.21
C THR A 228 4.42 34.48 20.05
N SER A 229 5.24 34.69 21.08
CA SER A 229 6.69 34.42 21.11
C SER A 229 7.12 33.80 22.45
N ALA A 230 6.32 32.84 22.95
CA ALA A 230 6.47 32.11 24.22
C ALA A 230 6.40 32.96 25.52
N GLY A 231 6.24 34.28 25.42
CA GLY A 231 6.06 35.16 26.57
C GLY A 231 4.81 34.82 27.38
N HIS A 232 4.94 34.78 28.70
CA HIS A 232 3.83 34.56 29.64
C HIS A 232 3.96 35.42 30.90
N ALA A 233 2.86 35.52 31.65
CA ALA A 233 2.90 36.04 33.01
C ALA A 233 3.12 34.87 33.99
N VAL A 234 3.71 35.15 35.15
CA VAL A 234 3.89 34.17 36.24
C VAL A 234 3.45 34.82 37.54
N PHE A 235 2.69 34.08 38.35
CA PHE A 235 2.47 34.41 39.76
C PHE A 235 3.40 33.57 40.64
N GLU A 236 4.02 34.19 41.63
CA GLU A 236 4.81 33.54 42.68
C GLU A 236 4.38 34.02 44.06
N ALA A 237 4.32 33.12 45.04
CA ALA A 237 4.14 33.47 46.44
C ALA A 237 4.74 32.40 47.36
N ASN A 238 5.01 32.77 48.61
CA ASN A 238 5.18 31.81 49.69
C ASN A 238 3.80 31.44 50.25
N PHE A 239 3.60 30.17 50.63
CA PHE A 239 2.43 29.73 51.41
C PHE A 239 2.87 29.05 52.71
N ALA A 240 2.00 29.11 53.71
CA ALA A 240 2.01 28.30 54.92
C ALA A 240 0.59 27.77 55.18
N ALA A 241 0.47 26.60 55.79
CA ALA A 241 -0.80 25.98 56.16
C ALA A 241 -0.78 25.56 57.64
N ASP A 242 -1.85 25.84 58.38
CA ASP A 242 -1.91 25.56 59.82
C ASP A 242 -1.93 24.05 60.13
N ASP A 243 -1.34 23.70 61.28
CA ASP A 243 -1.39 22.36 61.86
C ASP A 243 -2.84 21.88 62.07
N GLY A 244 -3.09 20.62 61.69
CA GLY A 244 -4.38 19.97 61.93
C GLY A 244 -5.45 20.22 60.86
N ILE A 245 -5.12 20.89 59.75
CA ILE A 245 -5.83 20.68 58.48
C ILE A 245 -5.75 19.18 58.13
N LYS A 246 -6.83 18.63 57.56
CA LYS A 246 -6.96 17.20 57.22
C LYS A 246 -7.10 16.99 55.72
N GLU A 247 -6.77 15.79 55.26
CA GLU A 247 -7.01 15.38 53.86
C GLU A 247 -8.43 15.74 53.40
N GLY A 248 -8.54 16.30 52.20
CA GLY A 248 -9.79 16.81 51.65
C GLY A 248 -10.13 18.26 52.05
N GLY A 249 -9.45 18.83 53.06
CA GLY A 249 -9.47 20.27 53.31
C GLY A 249 -8.96 21.04 52.08
N TYR A 250 -9.51 22.22 51.79
CA TYR A 250 -9.13 22.97 50.60
C TYR A 250 -9.08 24.49 50.79
N PHE A 251 -8.30 25.17 49.95
CA PHE A 251 -8.34 26.61 49.77
C PHE A 251 -8.58 26.97 48.29
N THR A 252 -8.72 28.26 47.99
CA THR A 252 -9.05 28.75 46.64
C THR A 252 -8.05 29.75 46.07
N VAL A 253 -7.96 29.79 44.73
CA VAL A 253 -7.20 30.76 43.94
C VAL A 253 -8.08 31.31 42.82
N ASP A 254 -8.39 32.61 42.87
CA ASP A 254 -9.06 33.35 41.81
C ASP A 254 -8.01 34.01 40.89
N TYR A 255 -8.14 33.80 39.58
CA TYR A 255 -7.22 34.33 38.56
C TYR A 255 -7.72 35.65 37.92
N GLY A 256 -8.85 36.19 38.38
CA GLY A 256 -9.39 37.49 37.98
C GLY A 256 -9.97 37.51 36.57
N GLU A 257 -10.09 38.70 35.97
CA GLU A 257 -10.69 38.90 34.64
C GLU A 257 -9.71 38.70 33.47
N TYR A 258 -8.40 38.87 33.71
CA TYR A 258 -7.42 39.11 32.65
C TYR A 258 -6.54 37.91 32.29
N VAL A 259 -6.41 36.90 33.17
CA VAL A 259 -5.53 35.74 32.95
C VAL A 259 -6.20 34.43 33.35
N LEU A 260 -5.69 33.33 32.80
CA LEU A 260 -6.09 31.95 33.06
C LEU A 260 -4.86 31.17 33.55
N PRO A 261 -5.02 30.15 34.42
CA PRO A 261 -3.91 29.31 34.83
C PRO A 261 -3.37 28.45 33.68
N GLY A 262 -2.06 28.20 33.73
CA GLY A 262 -1.33 27.41 32.76
C GLY A 262 -0.88 28.23 31.56
N MET A 263 -0.81 27.58 30.41
CA MET A 263 -0.35 28.17 29.14
C MET A 263 -1.37 27.89 28.03
N ILE A 264 -0.92 27.78 26.78
CA ILE A 264 -1.74 27.56 25.58
C ILE A 264 -2.53 26.22 25.54
N ASN A 265 -2.27 25.29 26.46
CA ASN A 265 -2.95 23.97 26.50
C ASN A 265 -4.45 24.08 26.86
N GLU A 266 -5.31 23.26 26.25
CA GLU A 266 -6.74 23.16 26.57
C GLU A 266 -7.18 21.70 26.84
N PRO A 267 -8.14 21.45 27.76
CA PRO A 267 -8.58 22.36 28.83
C PRO A 267 -7.41 22.92 29.65
N ARG A 268 -7.58 24.18 30.09
CA ARG A 268 -6.68 24.83 31.06
C ARG A 268 -6.64 24.04 32.37
N SER A 269 -5.50 24.07 33.05
CA SER A 269 -5.34 23.52 34.40
C SER A 269 -4.49 24.45 35.24
N ALA A 270 -4.78 24.47 36.54
CA ALA A 270 -3.83 24.91 37.55
C ALA A 270 -2.74 23.84 37.76
N THR A 271 -1.72 24.16 38.56
CA THR A 271 -0.57 23.28 38.83
C THR A 271 -0.64 22.78 40.26
N ASP A 272 -0.52 21.47 40.47
CA ASP A 272 -0.46 20.88 41.80
C ASP A 272 0.72 21.43 42.62
N ILE A 273 0.53 21.55 43.93
CA ILE A 273 1.59 21.91 44.88
C ILE A 273 2.24 20.62 45.37
N VAL A 274 3.57 20.54 45.32
CA VAL A 274 4.33 19.33 45.67
C VAL A 274 5.51 19.65 46.59
N SER A 275 5.97 18.68 47.37
CA SER A 275 7.21 18.82 48.13
C SER A 275 8.45 18.80 47.22
N VAL A 276 9.61 19.18 47.74
CA VAL A 276 10.91 18.99 47.06
C VAL A 276 11.16 17.53 46.60
N ASN A 277 10.53 16.55 47.26
CA ASN A 277 10.61 15.13 46.91
C ASN A 277 9.55 14.67 45.88
N GLY A 278 8.65 15.56 45.44
CA GLY A 278 7.63 15.27 44.44
C GLY A 278 6.27 14.79 44.98
N ARG A 279 6.15 14.46 46.27
CA ARG A 279 4.87 14.08 46.90
C ARG A 279 3.90 15.26 46.85
N VAL A 280 2.67 15.02 46.38
CA VAL A 280 1.66 16.07 46.21
C VAL A 280 1.13 16.52 47.58
N ILE A 281 1.26 17.82 47.87
CA ILE A 281 0.75 18.49 49.06
C ILE A 281 -0.71 18.91 48.84
N ALA A 282 -1.02 19.49 47.68
CA ALA A 282 -2.38 19.86 47.30
C ALA A 282 -2.65 19.69 45.80
N LYS A 283 -3.77 19.04 45.44
CA LYS A 283 -4.23 18.84 44.06
C LYS A 283 -5.11 19.99 43.59
N ALA A 284 -4.86 20.51 42.39
CA ALA A 284 -5.45 21.74 41.89
C ALA A 284 -6.59 21.48 40.88
N TYR A 285 -7.83 21.72 41.31
CA TYR A 285 -9.04 21.56 40.49
C TYR A 285 -9.51 22.92 39.97
N TYR A 286 -9.27 23.21 38.69
CA TYR A 286 -9.63 24.48 38.06
C TYR A 286 -11.03 24.44 37.43
N ASP A 287 -11.87 25.40 37.79
CA ASP A 287 -13.11 25.73 37.09
C ASP A 287 -12.91 26.97 36.19
N ARG A 288 -13.33 26.82 34.93
CA ARG A 288 -13.26 27.87 33.91
C ARG A 288 -14.42 28.86 34.00
N GLU A 289 -15.58 28.47 34.51
CA GLU A 289 -16.76 29.35 34.58
C GLU A 289 -16.58 30.43 35.65
N THR A 290 -16.01 30.06 36.81
CA THR A 290 -15.62 30.99 37.89
C THR A 290 -14.17 31.50 37.80
N ASN A 291 -13.40 31.05 36.80
CA ASN A 291 -11.95 31.27 36.67
C ASN A 291 -11.16 31.07 37.99
N THR A 292 -11.53 30.04 38.75
CA THR A 292 -11.03 29.79 40.10
C THR A 292 -10.51 28.35 40.20
N ALA A 293 -9.39 28.14 40.90
CA ALA A 293 -8.89 26.81 41.24
C ALA A 293 -9.08 26.51 42.73
N LYS A 294 -9.62 25.32 43.03
CA LYS A 294 -9.71 24.73 44.35
C LYS A 294 -8.51 23.81 44.58
N TYR A 295 -7.67 24.14 45.55
CA TYR A 295 -6.50 23.35 45.94
C TYR A 295 -6.87 22.47 47.13
N VAL A 296 -6.99 21.16 46.90
CA VAL A 296 -7.39 20.17 47.91
C VAL A 296 -6.15 19.52 48.49
N PHE A 297 -5.94 19.67 49.80
CA PHE A 297 -4.84 19.03 50.53
C PHE A 297 -5.00 17.51 50.54
N THR A 298 -3.89 16.81 50.37
CA THR A 298 -3.76 15.35 50.50
C THR A 298 -3.53 14.97 51.96
N ASN A 299 -3.32 13.68 52.24
CA ASN A 299 -2.81 13.18 53.51
C ASN A 299 -1.42 13.74 53.93
N TYR A 300 -0.77 14.60 53.13
CA TYR A 300 0.51 15.22 53.50
C TYR A 300 0.44 16.03 54.80
N LEU A 301 -0.68 16.72 55.06
CA LEU A 301 -0.87 17.52 56.29
C LEU A 301 -1.33 16.67 57.50
N ASP A 302 -1.58 15.37 57.28
CA ASP A 302 -1.76 14.39 58.36
C ASP A 302 -0.42 13.82 58.85
N ASP A 303 0.59 13.73 57.96
CA ASP A 303 1.96 13.32 58.30
C ASP A 303 2.84 14.48 58.81
N TYR A 304 2.73 15.66 58.18
CA TYR A 304 3.66 16.77 58.39
C TYR A 304 2.98 17.99 59.02
N LYS A 305 3.65 18.56 60.04
CA LYS A 305 3.30 19.83 60.68
C LYS A 305 4.07 21.00 60.06
N ASN A 306 3.61 22.22 60.33
CA ASN A 306 4.25 23.47 59.91
C ASN A 306 4.54 23.50 58.39
N VAL A 307 3.59 23.03 57.57
CA VAL A 307 3.77 22.89 56.13
C VAL A 307 3.86 24.27 55.46
N ARG A 308 5.01 24.53 54.84
CA ARG A 308 5.32 25.79 54.13
C ARG A 308 5.88 25.47 52.74
N GLY A 309 5.90 26.46 51.86
CA GLY A 309 6.48 26.29 50.54
C GLY A 309 6.39 27.52 49.64
N LYS A 310 6.88 27.35 48.41
CA LYS A 310 6.75 28.33 47.33
C LYS A 310 5.73 27.82 46.31
N PHE A 311 4.72 28.62 46.03
CA PHE A 311 3.76 28.40 44.96
C PHE A 311 4.17 29.24 43.75
N ARG A 312 4.22 28.63 42.56
CA ARG A 312 4.50 29.29 41.28
C ARG A 312 3.50 28.80 40.24
N GLN A 313 2.86 29.73 39.53
CA GLN A 313 1.84 29.41 38.54
C GLN A 313 2.07 30.24 37.27
N ALA A 314 2.24 29.56 36.13
CA ALA A 314 2.22 30.21 34.82
C ALA A 314 0.80 30.70 34.49
N LEU A 315 0.70 31.84 33.82
CA LEU A 315 -0.54 32.56 33.53
C LEU A 315 -0.61 32.97 32.06
N TRP A 316 -1.76 32.73 31.43
CA TRP A 316 -2.01 33.01 30.02
C TRP A 316 -3.15 34.03 29.85
N PRO A 317 -3.04 35.03 28.95
CA PRO A 317 -4.05 36.09 28.85
C PRO A 317 -5.41 35.61 28.34
N VAL A 318 -6.47 36.22 28.88
CA VAL A 318 -7.83 36.15 28.34
C VAL A 318 -7.92 37.04 27.09
N ARG A 319 -7.68 36.42 25.92
CA ARG A 319 -7.63 37.09 24.60
C ARG A 319 -8.92 37.81 24.22
N GLU A 320 -10.02 37.45 24.84
CA GLU A 320 -11.35 38.04 24.66
C GLU A 320 -11.50 39.40 25.40
N LYS A 321 -10.65 39.65 26.40
CA LYS A 321 -10.61 40.85 27.28
C LYS A 321 -9.40 41.74 26.99
N ILE A 322 -8.23 41.12 26.79
CA ILE A 322 -7.00 41.79 26.36
C ILE A 322 -6.93 41.64 24.85
N THR A 323 -7.48 42.60 24.10
CA THR A 323 -7.71 42.51 22.65
C THR A 323 -6.62 43.13 21.80
N ASP A 324 -5.84 44.06 22.34
CA ASP A 324 -5.01 44.99 21.55
C ASP A 324 -3.50 44.77 21.75
N ASN A 325 -2.66 45.04 20.74
CA ASN A 325 -1.21 44.96 20.89
C ASN A 325 -0.69 46.02 21.88
N LYS A 326 0.19 45.59 22.80
CA LYS A 326 0.74 46.41 23.90
C LYS A 326 -0.33 46.96 24.85
N GLN A 327 -1.46 46.29 24.97
CA GLN A 327 -2.49 46.64 25.95
C GLN A 327 -1.95 46.42 27.37
N LYS A 328 -2.09 47.44 28.21
CA LYS A 328 -1.75 47.40 29.63
C LYS A 328 -3.01 47.14 30.45
N VAL A 329 -2.98 46.15 31.35
CA VAL A 329 -4.10 45.80 32.24
C VAL A 329 -3.62 45.51 33.67
N PRO A 330 -4.42 45.80 34.71
CA PRO A 330 -4.11 45.42 36.08
C PRO A 330 -4.45 43.94 36.29
N VAL A 331 -3.45 43.07 36.21
CA VAL A 331 -3.60 41.64 36.52
C VAL A 331 -3.66 41.50 38.04
N SER A 332 -4.70 40.85 38.55
CA SER A 332 -4.90 40.56 39.97
C SER A 332 -5.12 39.07 40.18
N ILE A 333 -4.42 38.48 41.14
CA ILE A 333 -4.58 37.09 41.59
C ILE A 333 -4.91 37.12 43.07
N THR A 334 -5.91 36.35 43.51
CA THR A 334 -6.26 36.20 44.92
C THR A 334 -6.02 34.77 45.36
N VAL A 335 -5.14 34.54 46.34
CA VAL A 335 -4.79 33.21 46.86
C VAL A 335 -5.16 33.17 48.34
N ALA A 336 -6.02 32.24 48.73
CA ALA A 336 -6.52 32.12 50.11
C ALA A 336 -7.04 33.46 50.71
N GLY A 337 -7.67 34.30 49.88
CA GLY A 337 -8.17 35.63 50.26
C GLY A 337 -7.18 36.79 50.11
N GLU A 338 -5.88 36.53 50.02
CA GLU A 338 -4.85 37.57 49.85
C GLU A 338 -4.66 37.94 48.37
N THR A 339 -4.81 39.23 48.03
CA THR A 339 -4.78 39.72 46.63
C THR A 339 -3.42 40.35 46.27
N THR A 340 -2.81 39.86 45.20
CA THR A 340 -1.64 40.49 44.55
C THR A 340 -2.04 41.11 43.21
N THR A 341 -1.70 42.37 42.98
CA THR A 341 -2.00 43.08 41.73
C THR A 341 -0.74 43.66 41.07
N ARG A 342 -0.58 43.48 39.76
CA ARG A 342 0.44 44.16 38.94
C ARG A 342 -0.15 44.60 37.60
N ASP A 343 0.14 45.85 37.25
CA ASP A 343 -0.03 46.40 35.92
C ASP A 343 0.91 45.68 34.91
N MET A 344 0.35 44.90 33.98
CA MET A 344 1.10 44.13 32.98
C MET A 344 0.74 44.49 31.53
N VAL A 345 1.75 44.48 30.65
CA VAL A 345 1.61 44.78 29.21
C VAL A 345 1.63 43.48 28.40
N PHE A 346 0.71 43.32 27.44
CA PHE A 346 0.62 42.15 26.57
C PHE A 346 0.75 42.55 25.09
N ASP A 347 1.61 41.88 24.32
CA ASP A 347 1.77 42.07 22.88
C ASP A 347 1.53 40.74 22.14
N TYR A 348 0.66 40.77 21.13
CA TYR A 348 0.33 39.61 20.30
C TYR A 348 1.07 39.64 18.96
N GLY A 349 1.81 40.71 18.68
CA GLY A 349 2.63 40.84 17.50
C GLY A 349 1.86 41.08 16.20
N ASN A 350 0.52 41.20 16.20
CA ASN A 350 -0.28 41.28 14.96
C ASN A 350 0.24 42.40 14.01
N LYS A 351 0.62 42.01 12.80
CA LYS A 351 1.19 42.89 11.77
C LYS A 351 0.12 43.27 10.75
N LYS A 352 -0.63 44.34 11.06
CA LYS A 352 -1.75 44.86 10.25
C LYS A 352 -1.36 45.30 8.83
N ASP A 353 -0.06 45.42 8.53
CA ASP A 353 0.50 45.64 7.18
C ASP A 353 0.61 44.36 6.33
N LYS A 354 0.51 43.17 6.93
CA LYS A 354 0.67 41.89 6.24
C LYS A 354 -0.63 41.42 5.60
N PRO A 355 -0.60 40.93 4.35
CA PRO A 355 -1.79 40.48 3.63
C PRO A 355 -2.34 39.14 4.16
N ILE A 356 -1.53 38.39 4.91
CA ILE A 356 -1.95 37.24 5.70
C ILE A 356 -1.07 37.14 6.95
N ILE A 357 -1.68 36.75 8.07
CA ILE A 357 -1.00 36.45 9.33
C ILE A 357 -1.91 35.51 10.14
N GLU A 358 -1.33 34.58 10.88
CA GLU A 358 -2.08 33.66 11.74
C GLU A 358 -1.41 33.44 13.09
N THR A 359 -2.09 32.73 13.98
CA THR A 359 -1.52 32.19 15.22
C THR A 359 -2.21 30.89 15.58
N ILE A 360 -1.48 30.01 16.27
CA ILE A 360 -2.07 28.98 17.12
C ILE A 360 -2.67 29.70 18.36
N ARG A 361 -3.90 29.33 18.75
CA ARG A 361 -4.62 29.89 19.92
C ARG A 361 -4.66 28.94 21.11
N SER A 362 -4.77 27.65 20.84
CA SER A 362 -4.80 26.60 21.85
C SER A 362 -4.30 25.26 21.29
N VAL A 363 -3.86 24.38 22.18
CA VAL A 363 -3.49 23.00 21.88
C VAL A 363 -4.25 22.06 22.80
N ASN A 364 -5.13 21.21 22.25
CA ASN A 364 -5.71 20.11 23.01
C ASN A 364 -4.80 18.88 22.91
N ARG A 365 -4.32 18.42 24.06
CA ARG A 365 -3.38 17.28 24.20
C ARG A 365 -4.06 15.99 24.67
N TYR A 366 -5.34 16.05 25.09
CA TYR A 366 -6.07 14.92 25.66
C TYR A 366 -6.45 13.91 24.59
N LYS A 367 -6.26 12.61 24.87
CA LYS A 367 -6.23 11.52 23.87
C LYS A 367 -7.37 11.56 22.86
N ASP A 368 -8.59 11.85 23.34
CA ASP A 368 -9.86 11.73 22.62
C ASP A 368 -10.17 12.93 21.70
N ASN A 369 -9.46 14.06 21.85
CA ASN A 369 -9.68 15.27 21.05
C ASN A 369 -8.38 16.03 20.74
N ARG A 370 -7.32 15.30 20.36
CA ARG A 370 -6.00 15.87 20.04
C ARG A 370 -6.07 16.78 18.82
N SER A 371 -6.03 18.09 19.05
CA SER A 371 -6.29 19.14 18.06
C SER A 371 -5.53 20.44 18.41
N ILE A 372 -5.46 21.37 17.46
CA ILE A 372 -5.09 22.78 17.73
C ILE A 372 -6.22 23.68 17.24
N SER A 373 -6.47 24.80 17.93
CA SER A 373 -7.34 25.87 17.39
C SER A 373 -6.47 27.01 16.88
N THR A 374 -6.79 27.54 15.71
CA THR A 374 -6.01 28.56 15.00
C THR A 374 -6.90 29.68 14.48
N THR A 375 -6.35 30.90 14.38
CA THR A 375 -6.98 32.04 13.69
C THR A 375 -6.03 32.57 12.64
N THR A 376 -6.48 32.62 11.38
CA THR A 376 -5.81 33.33 10.28
C THR A 376 -6.59 34.60 9.93
N TYR A 377 -5.90 35.72 9.83
CA TYR A 377 -6.42 37.00 9.33
C TYR A 377 -5.91 37.24 7.91
N ILE A 378 -6.83 37.55 6.98
CA ILE A 378 -6.57 37.67 5.55
C ILE A 378 -7.01 39.06 5.07
N ASN A 379 -6.07 39.76 4.45
CA ASN A 379 -6.23 41.08 3.86
C ASN A 379 -6.57 42.22 4.84
N GLN A 380 -6.07 42.16 6.10
CA GLN A 380 -6.06 43.33 7.02
C GLN A 380 -5.61 44.65 6.36
N PRO A 381 -4.63 44.69 5.42
CA PRO A 381 -4.19 45.93 4.77
C PRO A 381 -5.19 46.49 3.75
N ASN A 382 -6.32 45.82 3.51
CA ASN A 382 -7.36 46.22 2.56
C ASN A 382 -6.82 46.43 1.11
N LYS A 383 -5.85 45.59 0.70
CA LYS A 383 -5.21 45.60 -0.62
C LYS A 383 -6.00 44.73 -1.62
N ASN A 384 -5.63 44.79 -2.90
CA ASN A 384 -6.09 43.84 -3.92
C ASN A 384 -5.05 42.73 -4.13
N ILE A 385 -5.47 41.48 -3.94
CA ILE A 385 -4.70 40.27 -4.24
C ILE A 385 -5.30 39.67 -5.51
N TYR A 386 -4.66 39.96 -6.64
CA TYR A 386 -5.17 39.60 -7.97
C TYR A 386 -5.09 38.10 -8.28
N GLY A 387 -5.79 37.70 -9.33
CA GLY A 387 -5.90 36.30 -9.77
C GLY A 387 -7.14 35.59 -9.21
N ASN A 388 -7.25 34.31 -9.57
CA ASN A 388 -8.24 33.38 -9.02
C ASN A 388 -7.48 32.47 -8.05
N ASN A 389 -7.85 32.46 -6.76
CA ASN A 389 -6.96 32.02 -5.69
C ASN A 389 -7.61 31.03 -4.70
N TYR A 390 -6.80 30.16 -4.09
CA TYR A 390 -7.14 29.41 -2.88
C TYR A 390 -6.43 30.01 -1.67
N VAL A 391 -7.00 29.88 -0.47
CA VAL A 391 -6.24 29.97 0.78
C VAL A 391 -5.81 28.55 1.15
N LYS A 392 -4.51 28.27 1.18
CA LYS A 392 -3.95 27.01 1.67
C LYS A 392 -3.64 27.10 3.16
N LEU A 393 -4.14 26.14 3.93
CA LEU A 393 -3.78 25.89 5.33
C LEU A 393 -3.02 24.55 5.44
N GLU A 394 -1.88 24.54 6.14
CA GLU A 394 -1.06 23.35 6.31
C GLU A 394 -0.33 23.30 7.67
N SER A 395 -0.03 22.09 8.16
CA SER A 395 0.68 21.87 9.43
C SER A 395 1.58 20.62 9.38
N ASN A 396 2.66 20.64 10.18
CA ASN A 396 3.59 19.52 10.31
C ASN A 396 2.92 18.29 10.95
N ASN A 397 2.36 18.46 12.15
CA ASN A 397 1.89 17.36 13.00
C ASN A 397 0.36 17.19 12.96
N TYR A 398 -0.38 18.15 12.41
CA TYR A 398 -1.85 18.16 12.40
C TYR A 398 -2.39 18.13 10.96
N LYS A 399 -3.54 17.49 10.75
CA LYS A 399 -4.25 17.39 9.47
C LYS A 399 -5.69 17.88 9.59
N PHE A 400 -6.21 18.42 8.51
CA PHE A 400 -7.65 18.50 8.30
C PHE A 400 -8.17 17.14 7.81
N THR A 401 -9.38 16.80 8.25
CA THR A 401 -10.10 15.57 7.87
C THR A 401 -11.51 15.85 7.36
N ASN A 402 -12.04 17.05 7.63
CA ASN A 402 -13.38 17.46 7.24
C ASN A 402 -13.43 19.00 7.08
N PRO A 403 -14.06 19.54 6.01
CA PRO A 403 -14.33 20.98 5.86
C PRO A 403 -14.94 21.67 7.09
N ASN A 404 -15.75 20.98 7.89
CA ASN A 404 -16.38 21.51 9.11
C ASN A 404 -15.38 21.95 10.20
N GLN A 405 -14.12 21.52 10.11
CA GLN A 405 -13.02 22.00 10.96
C GLN A 405 -12.57 23.43 10.60
N ILE A 406 -13.15 24.06 9.56
CA ILE A 406 -12.78 25.38 9.07
C ILE A 406 -14.04 26.26 8.98
N LYS A 407 -14.00 27.43 9.61
CA LYS A 407 -15.05 28.46 9.54
C LYS A 407 -14.48 29.75 8.99
N VAL A 408 -15.11 30.27 7.93
CA VAL A 408 -14.65 31.47 7.23
C VAL A 408 -15.66 32.59 7.44
N TYR A 409 -15.19 33.77 7.85
CA TYR A 409 -16.01 34.95 8.09
C TYR A 409 -15.52 36.10 7.21
N GLU A 410 -16.43 36.72 6.45
CA GLU A 410 -16.19 37.95 5.69
C GLU A 410 -16.26 39.15 6.62
N VAL A 411 -15.22 39.99 6.64
CA VAL A 411 -15.09 41.09 7.60
C VAL A 411 -15.74 42.37 7.08
N ASN A 412 -16.77 42.82 7.79
CA ASN A 412 -17.52 44.03 7.46
C ASN A 412 -16.91 45.29 8.12
N ASP A 413 -16.40 45.16 9.35
CA ASP A 413 -15.78 46.22 10.16
C ASP A 413 -14.42 45.72 10.67
N ASP A 414 -13.35 46.52 10.51
CA ASP A 414 -11.97 46.09 10.83
C ASP A 414 -11.73 45.84 12.34
N GLY A 415 -12.63 46.28 13.22
CA GLY A 415 -12.62 45.87 14.62
C GLY A 415 -12.97 44.40 14.86
N ALA A 416 -13.31 43.63 13.81
CA ALA A 416 -13.29 42.17 13.87
C ALA A 416 -11.86 41.63 14.07
N PHE A 417 -10.85 42.32 13.52
CA PHE A 417 -9.42 41.98 13.63
C PHE A 417 -8.82 42.49 14.96
N ARG A 418 -9.26 41.89 16.07
CA ARG A 418 -8.62 42.07 17.40
C ARG A 418 -7.20 41.50 17.36
N ASP A 419 -6.22 42.24 17.85
CA ASP A 419 -4.80 41.83 17.82
C ASP A 419 -4.53 40.56 18.60
N SER A 420 -5.34 40.24 19.60
CA SER A 420 -5.32 38.99 20.36
C SER A 420 -5.61 37.73 19.54
N PHE A 421 -6.00 37.87 18.27
CA PHE A 421 -6.47 36.80 17.39
C PHE A 421 -7.72 36.05 17.91
N SER A 422 -8.38 36.56 18.94
CA SER A 422 -9.76 36.18 19.28
C SER A 422 -10.71 37.21 18.66
N PRO A 423 -11.26 36.96 17.46
CA PRO A 423 -11.92 37.97 16.65
C PRO A 423 -13.29 38.38 17.19
N ASP A 424 -13.69 39.62 16.89
CA ASP A 424 -15.06 40.06 17.12
C ASP A 424 -15.98 39.55 16.01
N LEU A 425 -16.51 38.34 16.16
CA LEU A 425 -17.38 37.73 15.16
C LEU A 425 -18.73 38.46 14.98
N SER A 426 -19.10 39.39 15.87
CA SER A 426 -20.28 40.25 15.66
C SER A 426 -20.09 41.25 14.52
N LYS A 427 -18.82 41.50 14.13
CA LYS A 427 -18.40 42.44 13.08
C LYS A 427 -18.10 41.76 11.74
N ALA A 428 -18.32 40.45 11.64
CA ALA A 428 -18.07 39.64 10.46
C ALA A 428 -19.26 38.71 10.13
N THR A 429 -19.32 38.19 8.91
CA THR A 429 -20.43 37.34 8.43
C THR A 429 -19.91 35.96 8.02
N GLU A 430 -20.43 34.89 8.60
CA GLU A 430 -20.05 33.51 8.28
C GLU A 430 -20.40 33.14 6.82
N VAL A 431 -19.41 32.70 6.05
CA VAL A 431 -19.51 32.41 4.61
C VAL A 431 -19.85 30.93 4.39
N LYS A 432 -21.09 30.55 4.73
CA LYS A 432 -21.54 29.15 4.82
C LYS A 432 -21.38 28.29 3.57
N ASN A 433 -21.28 28.91 2.39
CA ASN A 433 -21.24 28.23 1.09
C ASN A 433 -19.90 28.42 0.36
N LEU A 434 -18.81 28.67 1.09
CA LEU A 434 -17.48 28.78 0.49
C LEU A 434 -16.89 27.36 0.29
N PRO A 435 -16.49 26.96 -0.93
CA PRO A 435 -15.93 25.63 -1.14
C PRO A 435 -14.61 25.43 -0.37
N VAL A 436 -14.47 24.26 0.26
CA VAL A 436 -13.24 23.85 0.95
C VAL A 436 -12.89 22.44 0.50
N ILE A 437 -11.70 22.28 -0.07
CA ILE A 437 -11.13 20.99 -0.48
C ILE A 437 -10.16 20.56 0.62
N ILE A 438 -10.29 19.32 1.10
CA ILE A 438 -9.30 18.68 1.96
C ILE A 438 -8.54 17.68 1.10
N ASN A 439 -7.20 17.80 1.08
CA ASN A 439 -6.32 16.92 0.32
C ASN A 439 -5.89 15.71 1.17
N ASP A 440 -5.44 14.63 0.53
CA ASP A 440 -5.02 13.40 1.20
C ASP A 440 -3.82 13.60 2.17
N ASP A 441 -2.98 14.61 1.92
CA ASP A 441 -1.87 15.01 2.81
C ASP A 441 -2.35 15.72 4.10
N GLY A 442 -3.65 15.99 4.21
CA GLY A 442 -4.27 16.69 5.33
C GLY A 442 -4.24 18.22 5.22
N THR A 443 -3.83 18.79 4.08
CA THR A 443 -3.90 20.23 3.84
C THR A 443 -5.28 20.65 3.33
N ALA A 444 -5.67 21.89 3.60
CA ALA A 444 -6.97 22.43 3.18
C ALA A 444 -6.80 23.59 2.19
N LEU A 445 -7.66 23.63 1.18
CA LEU A 445 -7.74 24.69 0.16
C LEU A 445 -9.14 25.32 0.21
N ILE A 446 -9.22 26.59 0.62
CA ILE A 446 -10.46 27.36 0.67
C ILE A 446 -10.59 28.16 -0.62
N ASP A 447 -11.67 27.95 -1.38
CA ASP A 447 -11.94 28.67 -2.62
C ASP A 447 -12.50 30.07 -2.37
N VAL A 448 -11.59 31.04 -2.30
CA VAL A 448 -11.94 32.47 -2.28
C VAL A 448 -12.13 33.05 -3.69
N GLY A 449 -11.87 32.26 -4.74
CA GLY A 449 -11.92 32.67 -6.14
C GLY A 449 -11.19 33.99 -6.41
N VAL A 450 -11.87 34.91 -7.10
CA VAL A 450 -11.41 36.29 -7.35
C VAL A 450 -11.78 37.28 -6.24
N SER A 451 -12.30 36.83 -5.09
CA SER A 451 -12.85 37.72 -4.04
C SER A 451 -11.84 38.70 -3.46
N LEU A 452 -10.57 38.30 -3.39
CA LEU A 452 -9.48 39.13 -2.88
C LEU A 452 -8.97 40.17 -3.90
N ALA A 453 -9.40 40.09 -5.17
CA ALA A 453 -8.94 40.99 -6.24
C ALA A 453 -9.72 42.32 -6.33
N GLY A 454 -10.88 42.39 -5.68
CA GLY A 454 -11.76 43.56 -5.68
C GLY A 454 -12.54 43.74 -6.99
N LYS A 455 -13.64 44.51 -6.96
CA LYS A 455 -14.44 44.83 -8.16
C LYS A 455 -13.83 46.01 -8.95
N GLY A 456 -12.55 45.89 -9.31
CA GLY A 456 -11.78 46.86 -10.08
C GLY A 456 -10.79 47.71 -9.27
N PRO A 457 -9.98 48.57 -9.92
CA PRO A 457 -8.75 49.13 -9.33
C PRO A 457 -8.91 50.07 -8.11
N ARG A 458 -10.14 50.43 -7.74
CA ARG A 458 -10.46 51.29 -6.58
C ARG A 458 -11.47 50.68 -5.61
N VAL A 459 -11.91 49.45 -5.86
CA VAL A 459 -12.70 48.67 -4.91
C VAL A 459 -11.74 47.65 -4.30
N PRO A 460 -11.51 47.66 -2.97
CA PRO A 460 -10.61 46.70 -2.35
C PRO A 460 -11.16 45.27 -2.44
N GLY A 461 -10.27 44.30 -2.27
CA GLY A 461 -10.61 42.89 -2.12
C GLY A 461 -11.40 42.64 -0.84
N LYS A 462 -12.11 41.52 -0.80
CA LYS A 462 -12.70 41.02 0.45
C LYS A 462 -11.61 40.76 1.49
N LYS A 463 -12.03 40.82 2.75
CA LYS A 463 -11.22 40.59 3.95
C LYS A 463 -11.83 39.42 4.71
N TYR A 464 -11.01 38.51 5.21
CA TYR A 464 -11.51 37.28 5.84
C TYR A 464 -10.82 36.98 7.16
N ILE A 465 -11.57 36.35 8.06
CA ILE A 465 -11.08 35.65 9.23
C ILE A 465 -11.35 34.17 9.00
N VAL A 466 -10.35 33.33 9.19
CA VAL A 466 -10.48 31.87 9.14
C VAL A 466 -10.16 31.31 10.51
N LEU A 467 -11.13 30.64 11.12
CA LEU A 467 -10.94 29.83 12.32
C LEU A 467 -10.79 28.37 11.87
N ALA A 468 -9.74 27.69 12.32
CA ALA A 468 -9.43 26.35 11.83
C ALA A 468 -8.91 25.42 12.92
N GLU A 469 -9.46 24.20 12.99
CA GLU A 469 -9.29 23.24 14.08
C GLU A 469 -8.81 21.85 13.58
N PRO A 470 -7.59 21.74 13.02
CA PRO A 470 -7.05 20.46 12.55
C PRO A 470 -6.72 19.51 13.71
N THR A 471 -6.80 18.21 13.43
CA THR A 471 -6.59 17.10 14.38
C THR A 471 -5.21 16.47 14.21
N LEU A 472 -4.66 15.88 15.26
CA LEU A 472 -3.30 15.32 15.24
C LEU A 472 -3.19 14.17 14.22
N LYS A 473 -2.08 14.15 13.47
CA LYS A 473 -1.76 13.04 12.54
C LYS A 473 -1.48 11.77 13.33
N GLU A 474 -1.82 10.63 12.72
CA GLU A 474 -1.56 9.32 13.29
C GLU A 474 -0.03 9.07 13.40
N GLY A 475 0.38 8.31 14.42
CA GLY A 475 1.80 8.11 14.75
C GLY A 475 2.57 9.35 15.24
N HIS A 476 1.96 10.54 15.28
CA HIS A 476 2.62 11.76 15.76
C HIS A 476 2.39 11.95 17.26
N ALA A 477 3.39 12.51 17.95
CA ALA A 477 3.39 12.75 19.39
C ALA A 477 3.04 14.22 19.71
N THR A 478 2.36 14.44 20.84
CA THR A 478 1.83 15.77 21.24
C THR A 478 2.87 16.67 21.91
N ASP A 479 4.05 16.16 22.25
CA ASP A 479 5.19 16.86 22.83
C ASP A 479 6.04 17.61 21.79
N LYS A 480 5.96 17.22 20.51
CA LYS A 480 6.73 17.82 19.42
C LYS A 480 6.27 19.24 19.06
N GLU A 481 7.23 20.04 18.61
CA GLU A 481 7.05 21.38 18.04
C GLU A 481 5.94 21.41 16.98
N VAL A 482 4.99 22.34 17.11
CA VAL A 482 3.82 22.45 16.23
C VAL A 482 3.97 23.68 15.34
N SER A 483 4.08 23.46 14.02
CA SER A 483 4.06 24.53 13.02
C SER A 483 2.72 24.54 12.29
N PHE A 484 2.13 25.72 12.10
CA PHE A 484 0.94 25.94 11.28
C PHE A 484 1.22 27.10 10.30
N LYS A 485 0.82 26.94 9.03
CA LYS A 485 1.16 27.86 7.94
C LYS A 485 -0.07 28.16 7.10
N SER A 486 -0.27 29.44 6.83
CA SER A 486 -1.36 29.96 6.00
C SER A 486 -0.79 30.70 4.79
N SER A 487 -1.36 30.48 3.60
CA SER A 487 -0.93 31.17 2.38
C SER A 487 -2.07 31.35 1.38
N VAL A 488 -1.94 32.34 0.50
CA VAL A 488 -2.81 32.48 -0.68
C VAL A 488 -2.04 31.98 -1.89
N ILE A 489 -2.60 31.01 -2.60
CA ILE A 489 -2.01 30.39 -3.80
C ILE A 489 -2.93 30.58 -5.02
N ASN A 490 -2.36 30.60 -6.21
CA ASN A 490 -3.14 30.74 -7.45
C ASN A 490 -3.74 29.39 -7.90
N GLN A 491 -5.04 29.37 -8.24
CA GLN A 491 -5.74 28.11 -8.59
C GLN A 491 -5.20 27.43 -9.86
N ALA A 492 -4.62 28.19 -10.79
CA ALA A 492 -4.18 27.64 -12.09
C ALA A 492 -2.79 26.97 -12.06
N ASN A 493 -2.00 27.16 -11.00
CA ASN A 493 -0.65 26.59 -10.91
C ASN A 493 -0.17 26.24 -9.48
N GLY A 494 -0.99 26.45 -8.44
CA GLY A 494 -0.66 26.13 -7.05
C GLY A 494 0.42 27.00 -6.39
N ASN A 495 0.99 27.98 -7.10
CA ASN A 495 2.09 28.80 -6.58
C ASN A 495 1.57 29.88 -5.60
N PRO A 496 2.34 30.21 -4.54
CA PRO A 496 2.06 31.35 -3.69
C PRO A 496 1.92 32.66 -4.47
N VAL A 497 0.89 33.44 -4.13
CA VAL A 497 0.69 34.77 -4.73
C VAL A 497 1.73 35.74 -4.18
N ILE A 498 2.33 36.53 -5.06
CA ILE A 498 3.29 37.58 -4.72
C ILE A 498 2.67 38.93 -5.09
N MET A 499 2.65 39.87 -4.16
CA MET A 499 2.17 41.23 -4.38
C MET A 499 3.15 42.05 -5.22
N ASN A 500 2.65 43.15 -5.81
CA ASN A 500 3.46 44.11 -6.59
C ASN A 500 4.63 44.74 -5.81
N ASP A 501 4.59 44.71 -4.47
CA ASP A 501 5.65 45.17 -3.57
C ASP A 501 6.67 44.06 -3.20
N GLY A 502 6.55 42.87 -3.81
CA GLY A 502 7.39 41.70 -3.55
C GLY A 502 6.92 40.84 -2.37
N THR A 503 5.87 41.23 -1.64
CA THR A 503 5.37 40.46 -0.49
C THR A 503 4.74 39.14 -0.95
N VAL A 504 5.34 38.00 -0.59
CA VAL A 504 4.69 36.69 -0.71
C VAL A 504 3.53 36.64 0.27
N VAL A 505 2.34 36.26 -0.18
CA VAL A 505 1.14 36.16 0.66
C VAL A 505 1.14 34.83 1.41
N SER A 506 2.06 34.71 2.37
CA SER A 506 2.18 33.56 3.28
C SER A 506 2.75 33.97 4.64
N HIS A 507 2.27 33.33 5.70
CA HIS A 507 2.82 33.44 7.05
C HIS A 507 2.83 32.05 7.72
N SER A 508 3.65 31.89 8.76
CA SER A 508 3.79 30.63 9.49
C SER A 508 4.09 30.86 10.96
N SER A 509 3.31 30.22 11.82
CA SER A 509 3.41 30.22 13.27
C SER A 509 4.03 28.91 13.75
N THR A 510 4.87 28.98 14.77
CA THR A 510 5.49 27.78 15.36
C THR A 510 5.44 27.86 16.88
N LEU A 511 5.09 26.74 17.51
CA LEU A 511 4.93 26.60 18.96
C LEU A 511 5.88 25.52 19.47
N VAL A 512 6.90 25.97 20.20
CA VAL A 512 7.78 25.14 21.03
C VAL A 512 7.29 25.28 22.47
N GLN A 513 6.89 24.19 23.11
CA GLN A 513 6.54 24.17 24.54
C GLN A 513 7.58 23.37 25.31
N SER A 514 8.22 23.99 26.30
CA SER A 514 9.01 23.27 27.29
C SER A 514 8.11 22.42 28.18
N SER A 515 8.48 21.16 28.42
CA SER A 515 7.76 20.20 29.25
C SER A 515 7.82 20.45 30.77
N LYS A 516 8.16 21.68 31.19
CA LYS A 516 8.27 22.07 32.60
C LYS A 516 6.96 22.73 33.06
N PRO A 517 6.07 22.04 33.79
CA PRO A 517 5.13 22.74 34.66
C PRO A 517 5.94 23.59 35.65
N ALA A 518 5.39 24.71 36.08
CA ALA A 518 6.00 25.52 37.12
C ALA A 518 5.78 24.82 38.47
N ILE A 519 6.74 23.97 38.87
CA ILE A 519 6.63 23.19 40.11
C ILE A 519 6.61 24.16 41.30
N GLY A 520 5.47 24.21 42.01
CA GLY A 520 5.41 24.85 43.32
C GLY A 520 6.15 23.99 44.33
N THR A 521 7.38 24.39 44.68
CA THR A 521 8.28 23.65 45.56
C THR A 521 7.99 23.95 47.03
N GLY A 522 7.42 22.98 47.73
CA GLY A 522 7.42 22.90 49.20
C GLY A 522 8.81 22.58 49.71
N ASP A 523 9.60 23.63 50.02
CA ASP A 523 10.86 23.49 50.74
C ASP A 523 10.60 22.98 52.17
N LEU A 524 11.25 21.88 52.52
CA LEU A 524 11.42 21.44 53.91
C LEU A 524 12.91 21.37 54.25
N ASP A 525 13.17 21.37 55.56
CA ASP A 525 14.46 21.35 56.22
C ASP A 525 15.38 20.18 55.76
N PRO A 526 16.68 20.41 55.46
CA PRO A 526 17.61 19.36 55.06
C PRO A 526 17.93 18.27 56.11
N GLU A 527 17.50 18.38 57.38
CA GLU A 527 17.77 17.38 58.42
C GLU A 527 16.56 16.50 58.84
N GLN A 528 15.57 16.31 57.96
CA GLN A 528 14.73 15.11 58.05
C GLN A 528 15.60 13.85 57.86
N PRO A 529 15.51 12.83 58.75
CA PRO A 529 16.09 11.53 58.44
C PRO A 529 15.38 11.01 57.19
N ALA A 530 16.15 10.58 56.19
CA ALA A 530 15.57 10.11 54.93
C ALA A 530 14.59 8.96 55.21
N GLU A 531 13.31 9.16 54.88
CA GLU A 531 12.29 8.12 54.93
C GLU A 531 12.81 6.91 54.16
N GLU A 532 13.10 5.80 54.85
CA GLU A 532 13.79 4.65 54.26
C GLU A 532 12.97 4.17 53.07
N LYS A 533 13.46 4.38 51.85
CA LYS A 533 12.65 4.13 50.67
C LYS A 533 12.27 2.67 50.58
N GLY A 534 10.98 2.41 50.42
CA GLY A 534 10.55 1.13 49.92
C GLY A 534 11.03 0.97 48.49
N SER A 535 11.34 -0.27 48.11
CA SER A 535 11.70 -0.59 46.73
C SER A 535 10.76 -1.65 46.19
N PHE A 536 10.42 -1.57 44.90
CA PHE A 536 9.58 -2.54 44.23
C PHE A 536 10.23 -3.06 42.97
N GLN A 537 10.21 -4.38 42.76
CA GLN A 537 10.65 -5.01 41.53
C GLN A 537 9.67 -6.08 41.04
N GLU A 538 9.25 -5.95 39.79
CA GLU A 538 8.49 -6.99 39.07
C GLU A 538 9.45 -7.85 38.24
N HIS A 539 9.24 -9.16 38.22
CA HIS A 539 10.08 -10.12 37.52
C HIS A 539 9.24 -10.89 36.50
N HIS A 540 9.62 -10.90 35.23
CA HIS A 540 8.85 -11.58 34.18
C HIS A 540 9.59 -12.83 33.72
N ILE A 541 9.03 -14.03 33.97
CA ILE A 541 9.62 -15.32 33.60
C ILE A 541 8.88 -15.90 32.39
N TYR A 542 9.61 -16.12 31.30
CA TYR A 542 9.09 -16.65 30.04
C TYR A 542 9.48 -18.12 29.85
N ILE A 543 8.55 -19.05 30.06
CA ILE A 543 8.78 -20.50 29.95
C ILE A 543 8.33 -21.00 28.57
N THR A 544 9.20 -21.71 27.87
CA THR A 544 8.86 -22.38 26.60
C THR A 544 8.62 -23.87 26.85
N LYS A 545 7.42 -24.37 26.51
CA LYS A 545 7.02 -25.78 26.69
C LYS A 545 6.74 -26.46 25.35
N ASP A 546 6.92 -27.77 25.29
CA ASP A 546 6.42 -28.59 24.19
C ASP A 546 4.94 -28.94 24.36
N GLU A 547 4.36 -29.51 23.30
CA GLU A 547 2.98 -30.00 23.25
C GLU A 547 2.69 -31.08 24.29
N ASP A 548 3.73 -31.81 24.69
CA ASP A 548 3.69 -32.88 25.68
C ASP A 548 3.86 -32.31 27.12
N GLY A 549 4.01 -30.98 27.26
CA GLY A 549 4.04 -30.22 28.53
C GLY A 549 5.43 -30.00 29.15
N ASN A 550 6.50 -30.51 28.52
CA ASN A 550 7.87 -30.43 29.02
C ASN A 550 8.50 -29.08 28.72
N ILE A 551 9.41 -28.59 29.56
CA ILE A 551 10.17 -27.35 29.29
C ILE A 551 11.27 -27.65 28.26
N VAL A 552 11.36 -26.84 27.20
CA VAL A 552 12.19 -27.12 26.01
C VAL A 552 13.49 -26.33 26.06
N GLU A 553 13.38 -25.02 26.14
CA GLU A 553 14.46 -24.15 26.61
C GLU A 553 14.13 -23.77 28.06
N GLU A 554 14.98 -24.17 29.01
CA GLU A 554 15.09 -23.50 30.32
C GLU A 554 15.84 -22.17 30.14
N LYS A 555 15.43 -21.38 29.13
CA LYS A 555 15.89 -20.02 28.93
C LYS A 555 15.05 -19.14 29.86
N THR A 556 15.36 -19.21 31.15
CA THR A 556 14.83 -18.35 32.21
C THR A 556 15.32 -16.93 31.97
N ILE A 557 14.76 -16.28 30.95
CA ILE A 557 14.85 -14.82 30.80
C ILE A 557 13.96 -14.26 31.90
N THR A 558 14.51 -14.11 33.09
CA THR A 558 13.94 -13.21 34.10
C THR A 558 14.17 -11.81 33.55
N GLU A 559 13.15 -11.26 32.89
CA GLU A 559 13.14 -9.83 32.58
C GLU A 559 12.77 -9.11 33.87
N ASP A 560 13.82 -8.91 34.68
CA ASP A 560 13.84 -8.04 35.84
C ASP A 560 13.40 -6.64 35.40
N GLY A 561 12.21 -6.24 35.86
CA GLY A 561 11.80 -4.85 35.83
C GLY A 561 12.81 -3.99 36.58
N LYS A 562 12.87 -2.70 36.23
CA LYS A 562 13.69 -1.76 36.99
C LYS A 562 13.19 -1.72 38.43
N VAL A 563 14.11 -1.80 39.39
CA VAL A 563 13.80 -1.46 40.78
C VAL A 563 13.27 -0.02 40.79
N LYS A 564 12.02 0.13 41.22
CA LYS A 564 11.37 1.41 41.51
C LYS A 564 11.65 1.68 43.00
N GLU A 565 12.07 2.87 43.37
CA GLU A 565 12.24 3.28 44.77
C GLU A 565 11.27 4.42 45.06
N GLY A 566 10.60 4.38 46.22
CA GLY A 566 9.63 5.39 46.61
C GLY A 566 9.28 5.39 48.08
N ASN A 567 8.63 6.46 48.50
CA ASN A 567 8.15 6.70 49.85
C ASN A 567 6.76 6.06 50.04
N LYS A 568 6.27 5.91 51.29
CA LYS A 568 5.06 5.10 51.61
C LYS A 568 3.77 5.50 50.87
N ASP A 569 3.70 6.76 50.44
CA ASP A 569 2.55 7.38 49.75
C ASP A 569 2.66 7.37 48.22
N GLU A 570 3.81 6.96 47.68
CA GLU A 570 4.00 6.76 46.25
C GLU A 570 3.50 5.37 45.86
N THR A 571 2.91 5.25 44.66
CA THR A 571 2.45 3.97 44.13
C THR A 571 3.39 3.44 43.05
N TYR A 572 3.65 2.13 43.08
CA TYR A 572 4.20 1.39 41.95
C TYR A 572 3.07 0.71 41.17
N PRO A 573 3.06 0.77 39.83
CA PRO A 573 2.19 -0.06 39.02
C PRO A 573 2.73 -1.49 38.98
N THR A 574 1.81 -2.45 38.94
CA THR A 574 2.05 -3.89 38.75
C THR A 574 1.08 -4.42 37.69
N GLY A 575 1.52 -5.35 36.85
CA GLY A 575 0.65 -5.97 35.84
C GLY A 575 1.42 -6.87 34.86
N LYS A 576 0.68 -7.67 34.10
CA LYS A 576 1.29 -8.51 33.06
C LYS A 576 1.74 -7.66 31.87
N ILE A 577 2.94 -7.96 31.35
CA ILE A 577 3.47 -7.41 30.10
C ILE A 577 3.26 -8.46 29.01
N GLU A 578 2.48 -8.12 28.00
CA GLU A 578 2.26 -8.99 26.84
C GLU A 578 3.52 -9.08 25.96
N LYS A 579 3.86 -10.29 25.52
CA LYS A 579 5.06 -10.58 24.72
C LYS A 579 4.73 -11.65 23.68
N ASP A 580 5.21 -11.47 22.46
CA ASP A 580 4.68 -12.21 21.31
C ASP A 580 4.78 -13.75 21.43
N GLY A 581 3.64 -14.40 21.22
CA GLY A 581 3.42 -15.83 21.39
C GLY A 581 3.42 -16.36 22.84
N TYR A 582 3.72 -15.56 23.86
CA TYR A 582 3.68 -16.00 25.27
C TYR A 582 2.35 -15.62 25.93
N LYS A 583 1.72 -16.58 26.62
CA LYS A 583 0.47 -16.35 27.37
C LYS A 583 0.78 -16.25 28.86
N PHE A 584 0.25 -15.23 29.54
CA PHE A 584 0.31 -15.17 31.00
C PHE A 584 -0.42 -16.37 31.62
N VAL A 585 0.17 -16.99 32.64
CA VAL A 585 -0.40 -18.17 33.32
C VAL A 585 -0.68 -17.90 34.81
N ARG A 586 0.24 -17.28 35.55
CA ARG A 586 0.09 -17.01 36.98
C ARG A 586 1.07 -15.96 37.48
N THR A 587 0.75 -15.33 38.61
CA THR A 587 1.72 -14.65 39.47
C THR A 587 2.20 -15.58 40.59
N GLU A 588 3.45 -15.45 41.00
CA GLU A 588 4.07 -16.20 42.10
C GLU A 588 5.17 -15.39 42.79
N ASN A 589 5.75 -15.95 43.86
CA ASN A 589 6.81 -15.35 44.68
C ASN A 589 6.56 -13.89 45.15
N PRO A 590 5.42 -13.58 45.79
CA PRO A 590 5.23 -12.29 46.44
C PRO A 590 6.17 -12.13 47.64
N VAL A 591 7.05 -11.13 47.62
CA VAL A 591 7.96 -10.77 48.72
C VAL A 591 7.48 -9.48 49.38
N ASN A 592 7.47 -9.44 50.71
CA ASN A 592 7.07 -8.28 51.53
C ASN A 592 5.66 -7.71 51.25
N GLU A 593 4.74 -8.57 50.80
CA GLU A 593 3.33 -8.25 50.52
C GLU A 593 3.18 -7.12 49.47
N PRO A 594 3.46 -7.40 48.18
CA PRO A 594 3.19 -6.47 47.10
C PRO A 594 1.68 -6.42 46.81
N THR A 595 1.20 -5.31 46.23
CA THR A 595 -0.17 -5.28 45.66
C THR A 595 -0.14 -5.73 44.20
N TYR A 596 -0.89 -6.78 43.86
CA TYR A 596 -0.98 -7.33 42.51
C TYR A 596 -2.34 -8.01 42.28
N ASP A 597 -2.84 -7.99 41.05
CA ASP A 597 -3.90 -8.93 40.64
C ASP A 597 -3.34 -10.31 40.28
N LYS A 598 -4.04 -11.36 40.72
CA LYS A 598 -3.70 -12.77 40.51
C LYS A 598 -3.83 -13.25 39.05
N ASN A 599 -4.62 -12.54 38.23
CA ASN A 599 -4.80 -12.79 36.80
C ASN A 599 -3.91 -11.85 35.95
N GLY A 600 -3.04 -11.08 36.61
CA GLY A 600 -2.10 -10.15 36.01
C GLY A 600 -2.73 -8.88 35.43
N GLU A 601 -3.97 -8.54 35.81
CA GLU A 601 -4.53 -7.23 35.43
C GLU A 601 -3.75 -6.07 36.06
N PRO A 602 -3.72 -4.87 35.44
CA PRO A 602 -3.02 -3.71 36.00
C PRO A 602 -3.60 -3.28 37.35
N THR A 603 -2.73 -3.16 38.35
CA THR A 603 -3.02 -2.68 39.70
C THR A 603 -1.94 -1.72 40.19
N GLU A 604 -2.22 -0.94 41.23
CA GLU A 604 -1.26 -0.07 41.91
C GLU A 604 -1.07 -0.52 43.36
N GLY A 605 0.16 -0.46 43.86
CA GLY A 605 0.52 -0.76 45.24
C GLY A 605 1.39 0.32 45.86
N ASN A 606 1.24 0.54 47.16
CA ASN A 606 2.08 1.47 47.91
C ASN A 606 3.42 0.82 48.27
N PHE A 607 4.50 1.62 48.23
CA PHE A 607 5.79 1.22 48.80
C PHE A 607 5.69 1.03 50.31
N LYS A 608 6.46 0.09 50.85
CA LYS A 608 6.67 -0.08 52.30
C LYS A 608 8.07 0.39 52.69
N PRO A 609 8.21 1.36 53.61
CA PRO A 609 9.52 1.88 54.01
C PRO A 609 10.49 0.78 54.48
N GLY A 610 11.75 0.86 54.05
CA GLY A 610 12.81 -0.10 54.36
C GLY A 610 12.68 -1.49 53.71
N GLU A 611 11.54 -1.82 53.10
CA GLU A 611 11.28 -3.15 52.51
C GLU A 611 11.47 -3.15 50.98
N LYS A 612 11.99 -4.28 50.44
CA LYS A 612 11.92 -4.57 49.01
C LYS A 612 10.74 -5.49 48.72
N GLN A 613 9.71 -4.96 48.09
CA GLN A 613 8.53 -5.69 47.61
C GLN A 613 8.84 -6.29 46.23
N GLU A 614 8.52 -7.57 46.02
CA GLU A 614 8.79 -8.24 44.73
C GLU A 614 7.61 -9.13 44.32
N ILE A 615 7.37 -9.26 43.02
CA ILE A 615 6.38 -10.19 42.46
C ILE A 615 6.87 -10.78 41.13
N THR A 616 6.62 -12.07 40.91
CA THR A 616 6.95 -12.76 39.65
C THR A 616 5.70 -12.97 38.80
N TYR A 617 5.75 -12.59 37.52
CA TYR A 617 4.76 -12.93 36.50
C TYR A 617 5.30 -14.06 35.62
N VAL A 618 4.59 -15.20 35.56
CA VAL A 618 4.98 -16.36 34.75
C VAL A 618 4.12 -16.45 33.50
N TYR A 619 4.80 -16.55 32.36
CA TYR A 619 4.21 -16.69 31.03
C TYR A 619 4.67 -18.01 30.43
N GLU A 620 3.77 -18.69 29.71
CA GLU A 620 4.06 -19.94 29.03
C GLU A 620 3.75 -19.82 27.53
N LYS A 621 4.70 -20.26 26.71
CA LYS A 621 4.54 -20.45 25.26
C LYS A 621 4.65 -21.94 24.96
N THR A 622 3.57 -22.55 24.51
CA THR A 622 3.64 -23.87 23.88
C THR A 622 4.22 -23.69 22.48
N ILE A 623 5.30 -24.40 22.17
CA ILE A 623 5.82 -24.57 20.82
C ILE A 623 5.67 -26.01 20.37
N THR A 624 5.41 -26.21 19.09
CA THR A 624 5.54 -27.51 18.44
C THR A 624 7.03 -27.79 18.28
N THR A 625 7.59 -28.65 19.13
CA THR A 625 9.01 -29.09 19.06
C THR A 625 9.26 -30.18 18.04
N LYS A 626 8.18 -30.73 17.50
CA LYS A 626 8.20 -31.68 16.40
C LYS A 626 8.23 -30.88 15.10
N GLY A 627 9.00 -31.33 14.11
CA GLY A 627 8.71 -30.98 12.73
C GLY A 627 7.62 -31.92 12.19
N SER A 628 7.07 -31.60 11.02
CA SER A 628 6.35 -32.60 10.22
C SER A 628 6.96 -32.74 8.83
N PHE A 629 6.88 -33.95 8.29
CA PHE A 629 7.32 -34.27 6.94
C PHE A 629 6.18 -34.94 6.18
N GLN A 630 5.98 -34.54 4.91
CA GLN A 630 5.03 -35.18 4.02
C GLN A 630 5.58 -35.26 2.59
N ASP A 631 5.39 -36.41 1.93
CA ASP A 631 5.65 -36.58 0.51
C ASP A 631 4.36 -36.47 -0.32
N HIS A 632 4.44 -35.86 -1.50
CA HIS A 632 3.32 -35.56 -2.38
C HIS A 632 3.53 -36.19 -3.76
N HIS A 633 2.60 -37.02 -4.21
CA HIS A 633 2.72 -37.78 -5.45
C HIS A 633 1.73 -37.28 -6.50
N ILE A 634 2.25 -36.60 -7.51
CA ILE A 634 1.47 -36.02 -8.61
C ILE A 634 1.57 -36.93 -9.84
N TYR A 635 0.44 -37.34 -10.39
CA TYR A 635 0.35 -38.23 -11.55
C TYR A 635 -0.24 -37.47 -12.73
N GLN A 636 0.52 -37.34 -13.81
CA GLN A 636 0.19 -36.54 -14.99
C GLN A 636 0.12 -37.39 -16.27
N THR A 637 -0.80 -37.03 -17.17
CA THR A 637 -0.73 -37.43 -18.57
C THR A 637 -0.10 -36.31 -19.39
N VAL A 638 0.92 -36.63 -20.19
CA VAL A 638 1.63 -35.72 -21.10
C VAL A 638 1.40 -36.06 -22.57
N ASP A 639 1.66 -35.10 -23.47
CA ASP A 639 1.73 -35.35 -24.92
C ASP A 639 3.08 -36.00 -25.33
N LYS A 640 3.29 -36.13 -26.65
CA LYS A 640 4.51 -36.70 -27.23
C LYS A 640 5.75 -35.82 -27.05
N ASP A 641 5.56 -34.52 -26.83
CA ASP A 641 6.63 -33.54 -26.64
C ASP A 641 6.95 -33.31 -25.13
N GLY A 642 6.13 -33.87 -24.24
CA GLY A 642 6.29 -33.82 -22.78
C GLY A 642 5.44 -32.76 -22.07
N ASN A 643 4.53 -32.06 -22.78
CA ASN A 643 3.66 -31.07 -22.15
C ASN A 643 2.52 -31.74 -21.37
N VAL A 644 2.21 -31.24 -20.18
CA VAL A 644 1.12 -31.77 -19.33
C VAL A 644 -0.24 -31.47 -19.94
N ILE A 645 -1.01 -32.54 -20.20
CA ILE A 645 -2.40 -32.49 -20.71
C ILE A 645 -3.39 -32.53 -19.54
N SER A 646 -3.13 -33.36 -18.53
CA SER A 646 -3.96 -33.48 -17.33
C SER A 646 -3.15 -33.93 -16.12
N GLU A 647 -3.56 -33.46 -14.94
CA GLU A 647 -3.28 -34.14 -13.68
C GLU A 647 -4.39 -35.16 -13.42
N ASP A 648 -4.00 -36.44 -13.37
CA ASP A 648 -4.91 -37.59 -13.30
C ASP A 648 -5.17 -38.03 -11.86
N ALA A 649 -4.25 -37.72 -10.94
CA ALA A 649 -4.43 -37.84 -9.50
C ALA A 649 -3.31 -37.09 -8.76
N THR A 650 -3.61 -36.68 -7.53
CA THR A 650 -2.61 -36.37 -6.49
C THR A 650 -2.81 -37.36 -5.34
N THR A 651 -1.74 -37.74 -4.65
CA THR A 651 -1.79 -38.63 -3.49
C THR A 651 -0.71 -38.22 -2.51
N ASP A 652 -1.10 -37.86 -1.30
CA ASP A 652 -0.17 -37.45 -0.26
C ASP A 652 0.16 -38.66 0.62
N GLY A 653 1.41 -38.79 1.03
CA GLY A 653 1.84 -39.78 2.02
C GLY A 653 1.33 -39.46 3.42
N ASP A 654 1.43 -40.42 4.34
CA ASP A 654 1.13 -40.20 5.75
C ASP A 654 2.05 -39.10 6.32
N GLU A 655 1.47 -38.10 6.99
CA GLU A 655 2.25 -37.03 7.62
C GLU A 655 3.05 -37.58 8.81
N GLN A 656 4.38 -37.59 8.66
CA GLN A 656 5.32 -38.04 9.67
C GLN A 656 5.61 -36.88 10.63
N THR A 657 5.73 -37.15 11.93
CA THR A 657 6.10 -36.13 12.94
C THR A 657 7.18 -36.67 13.87
N GLY A 658 8.11 -35.82 14.27
CA GLY A 658 9.20 -36.18 15.19
C GLY A 658 9.99 -34.96 15.64
N LYS A 659 10.70 -35.08 16.77
CA LYS A 659 11.44 -33.99 17.41
C LYS A 659 12.66 -33.57 16.59
N GLU A 660 13.16 -32.36 16.81
CA GLU A 660 14.34 -31.84 16.12
C GLU A 660 15.52 -32.84 16.18
N ASN A 661 16.11 -33.14 15.02
CA ASN A 661 17.15 -34.17 14.83
C ASN A 661 16.72 -35.64 14.89
N GLU A 662 15.43 -35.97 15.10
CA GLU A 662 14.90 -37.28 14.72
C GLU A 662 14.78 -37.37 13.18
N GLU A 663 14.81 -38.58 12.62
CA GLU A 663 14.78 -38.80 11.16
C GLU A 663 13.35 -39.00 10.64
N TYR A 664 12.94 -38.24 9.61
CA TYR A 664 11.89 -38.67 8.69
C TYR A 664 12.49 -39.53 7.57
N THR A 665 11.63 -40.27 6.85
CA THR A 665 12.02 -41.00 5.63
C THR A 665 11.11 -40.59 4.48
N THR A 666 11.68 -40.18 3.35
CA THR A 666 10.90 -39.92 2.14
C THR A 666 10.44 -41.24 1.54
N ASN A 667 9.17 -41.37 1.16
CA ASN A 667 8.66 -42.57 0.50
C ASN A 667 8.32 -42.27 -0.96
N LYS A 668 8.43 -43.29 -1.81
CA LYS A 668 7.89 -43.25 -3.18
C LYS A 668 6.69 -44.19 -3.29
N ILE A 669 5.66 -43.71 -3.98
CA ILE A 669 4.45 -44.44 -4.30
C ILE A 669 4.44 -44.61 -5.82
N ASP A 670 4.91 -45.76 -6.30
CA ASP A 670 4.86 -46.09 -7.73
C ASP A 670 3.42 -46.48 -8.15
N LYS A 671 2.98 -45.98 -9.31
CA LYS A 671 1.63 -46.24 -9.86
C LYS A 671 1.73 -46.85 -11.26
N GLU A 672 1.04 -47.96 -11.46
CA GLU A 672 1.06 -48.70 -12.73
C GLU A 672 0.69 -47.80 -13.92
N GLY A 673 1.50 -47.87 -14.97
CA GLY A 673 1.35 -47.07 -16.20
C GLY A 673 2.01 -45.69 -16.19
N TYR A 674 2.53 -45.20 -15.05
CA TYR A 674 3.28 -43.93 -14.96
C TYR A 674 4.76 -44.18 -14.67
N LYS A 675 5.61 -43.18 -14.94
CA LYS A 675 7.05 -43.19 -14.65
C LYS A 675 7.43 -41.93 -13.88
N LEU A 676 8.26 -42.04 -12.85
CA LEU A 676 8.84 -40.89 -12.18
C LEU A 676 9.69 -40.08 -13.17
N VAL A 677 9.57 -38.75 -13.14
CA VAL A 677 10.34 -37.82 -14.00
C VAL A 677 11.03 -36.70 -13.23
N GLU A 678 10.54 -36.33 -12.05
CA GLU A 678 11.12 -35.26 -11.22
C GLU A 678 10.83 -35.54 -9.74
N VAL A 679 11.81 -35.25 -8.88
CA VAL A 679 11.64 -35.14 -7.42
C VAL A 679 12.23 -33.81 -6.97
N LYS A 680 11.47 -33.04 -6.19
CA LYS A 680 11.87 -31.69 -5.74
C LYS A 680 11.22 -31.32 -4.40
N PRO A 681 11.73 -30.31 -3.68
CA PRO A 681 11.00 -29.70 -2.57
C PRO A 681 9.68 -29.12 -3.08
N THR A 682 8.59 -29.32 -2.34
CA THR A 682 7.24 -28.86 -2.74
C THR A 682 7.11 -27.34 -2.75
N ASN A 683 7.89 -26.65 -1.91
CA ASN A 683 7.90 -25.19 -1.79
C ASN A 683 9.30 -24.66 -1.44
N ASP A 684 9.51 -23.36 -1.63
CA ASP A 684 10.79 -22.71 -1.34
C ASP A 684 11.18 -22.82 0.14
N LYS A 685 10.23 -22.91 1.07
CA LYS A 685 10.53 -23.10 2.50
C LYS A 685 11.19 -24.45 2.75
N SER A 686 10.66 -25.53 2.19
CA SER A 686 11.26 -26.88 2.28
C SER A 686 12.65 -26.95 1.63
N LYS A 687 12.86 -26.16 0.58
CA LYS A 687 14.16 -25.99 -0.10
C LYS A 687 15.17 -25.21 0.74
N GLU A 688 14.76 -24.14 1.41
CA GLU A 688 15.58 -23.38 2.37
C GLU A 688 15.93 -24.22 3.61
N LEU A 689 14.96 -25.00 4.12
CA LEU A 689 15.15 -25.99 5.20
C LEU A 689 16.02 -27.19 4.76
N GLY A 690 16.45 -27.24 3.49
CA GLY A 690 17.40 -28.23 2.98
C GLY A 690 16.87 -29.67 3.02
N VAL A 691 15.56 -29.86 2.79
CA VAL A 691 14.87 -31.17 2.77
C VAL A 691 15.63 -32.21 1.94
N LYS A 692 15.69 -33.46 2.41
CA LYS A 692 16.41 -34.54 1.74
C LYS A 692 15.47 -35.33 0.83
N TYR A 693 15.95 -35.66 -0.36
CA TYR A 693 15.29 -36.45 -1.39
C TYR A 693 16.35 -36.98 -2.35
N ASP A 694 16.07 -38.09 -3.03
CA ASP A 694 16.87 -38.55 -4.17
C ASP A 694 16.30 -37.93 -5.45
N SER A 695 17.09 -37.07 -6.10
CA SER A 695 16.73 -36.41 -7.36
C SER A 695 16.91 -37.29 -8.60
N GLU A 696 17.60 -38.43 -8.51
CA GLU A 696 17.90 -39.28 -9.67
C GLU A 696 16.87 -40.40 -9.89
N ASN A 697 16.47 -41.11 -8.83
CA ASN A 697 15.59 -42.29 -8.92
C ASN A 697 14.39 -42.24 -7.94
N GLY A 698 14.31 -41.20 -7.10
CA GLY A 698 13.32 -41.08 -6.03
C GLY A 698 13.42 -42.16 -4.94
N GLU A 699 14.58 -42.79 -4.76
CA GLU A 699 14.72 -43.81 -3.72
C GLU A 699 14.53 -43.24 -2.30
N PRO A 700 14.04 -44.03 -1.32
CA PRO A 700 13.82 -43.55 0.03
C PRO A 700 15.07 -42.97 0.69
N THR A 701 15.02 -41.68 1.01
CA THR A 701 16.09 -40.97 1.71
C THR A 701 15.66 -40.56 3.12
N LYS A 702 16.63 -40.20 3.96
CA LYS A 702 16.37 -39.68 5.30
C LYS A 702 16.80 -38.22 5.43
N GLY A 703 16.03 -37.47 6.20
CA GLY A 703 16.38 -36.13 6.64
C GLY A 703 15.89 -35.89 8.07
N ASN A 704 16.39 -34.83 8.69
CA ASN A 704 16.07 -34.50 10.07
C ASN A 704 14.88 -33.54 10.15
N TYR A 705 13.97 -33.76 11.10
CA TYR A 705 12.93 -32.79 11.40
C TYR A 705 13.53 -31.47 11.89
N VAL A 706 12.93 -30.35 11.45
CA VAL A 706 13.16 -29.02 12.02
C VAL A 706 11.96 -28.64 12.90
N ALA A 707 12.21 -28.21 14.13
CA ALA A 707 11.15 -27.94 15.12
C ALA A 707 10.17 -26.86 14.64
N GLY A 708 8.87 -27.18 14.70
CA GLY A 708 7.79 -26.25 14.35
C GLY A 708 7.63 -26.00 12.84
N GLU A 709 8.35 -26.74 12.01
CA GLU A 709 8.38 -26.57 10.56
C GLU A 709 7.85 -27.80 9.82
N LYS A 710 7.13 -27.55 8.71
CA LYS A 710 6.70 -28.58 7.78
C LYS A 710 7.66 -28.65 6.59
N GLN A 711 8.11 -29.85 6.27
CA GLN A 711 9.12 -30.15 5.25
C GLN A 711 8.49 -31.07 4.20
N GLU A 712 8.44 -30.65 2.94
CA GLU A 712 7.62 -31.29 1.90
C GLU A 712 8.43 -31.58 0.62
N VAL A 713 8.24 -32.78 0.06
CA VAL A 713 8.85 -33.24 -1.19
C VAL A 713 7.76 -33.70 -2.16
N THR A 714 7.82 -33.21 -3.39
CA THR A 714 6.92 -33.62 -4.48
C THR A 714 7.65 -34.52 -5.46
N TYR A 715 7.06 -35.70 -5.69
CA TYR A 715 7.40 -36.65 -6.73
C TYR A 715 6.41 -36.48 -7.89
N ILE A 716 6.89 -36.26 -9.11
CA ILE A 716 6.07 -36.10 -10.30
C ILE A 716 6.25 -37.32 -11.22
N TYR A 717 5.13 -37.98 -11.52
CA TYR A 717 5.06 -39.16 -12.36
C TYR A 717 4.26 -38.85 -13.62
N GLN A 718 4.78 -39.22 -14.79
CA GLN A 718 4.17 -38.95 -16.08
C GLN A 718 3.89 -40.22 -16.87
N ARG A 719 2.81 -40.21 -17.65
CA ARG A 719 2.51 -41.18 -18.72
C ARG A 719 2.19 -40.44 -20.01
N THR A 720 2.64 -40.94 -21.16
CA THR A 720 2.31 -40.35 -22.45
C THR A 720 0.90 -40.74 -22.88
N LYS A 721 0.11 -39.77 -23.38
CA LYS A 721 -1.19 -40.01 -23.97
C LYS A 721 -1.01 -40.74 -25.31
N GLU A 722 -1.56 -41.94 -25.41
CA GLU A 722 -1.72 -42.60 -26.71
C GLU A 722 -2.79 -41.84 -27.52
N GLU A 723 -2.39 -41.27 -28.65
CA GLU A 723 -3.34 -40.75 -29.65
C GLU A 723 -4.10 -41.92 -30.29
N PRO A 724 -5.40 -41.76 -30.61
CA PRO A 724 -6.13 -42.80 -31.32
C PRO A 724 -5.47 -43.09 -32.66
N GLY A 725 -5.46 -44.36 -33.06
CA GLY A 725 -5.22 -44.73 -34.45
C GLY A 725 -6.47 -44.46 -35.29
N SER A 726 -6.30 -44.39 -36.60
CA SER A 726 -7.41 -44.23 -37.54
C SER A 726 -7.31 -45.22 -38.70
N PHE A 727 -8.46 -45.61 -39.26
CA PHE A 727 -8.54 -46.52 -40.40
C PHE A 727 -9.51 -46.03 -41.46
N GLN A 728 -9.15 -46.18 -42.74
CA GLN A 728 -10.04 -45.94 -43.88
C GLN A 728 -9.84 -46.98 -45.00
N GLU A 729 -10.94 -47.53 -45.51
CA GLU A 729 -10.94 -48.39 -46.70
C GLU A 729 -11.47 -47.64 -47.93
N HIS A 730 -10.99 -48.00 -49.12
CA HIS A 730 -11.32 -47.33 -50.38
C HIS A 730 -11.77 -48.35 -51.42
N HIS A 731 -12.82 -48.06 -52.19
CA HIS A 731 -13.35 -48.96 -53.23
C HIS A 731 -13.25 -48.31 -54.62
N VAL A 732 -12.55 -48.98 -55.53
CA VAL A 732 -12.28 -48.48 -56.89
C VAL A 732 -12.88 -49.42 -57.93
N TYR A 733 -13.92 -48.95 -58.61
CA TYR A 733 -14.68 -49.70 -59.61
C TYR A 733 -14.29 -49.24 -61.01
N ILE A 734 -13.57 -50.08 -61.73
CA ILE A 734 -12.97 -49.78 -63.03
C ILE A 734 -13.84 -50.37 -64.14
N THR A 735 -14.38 -49.53 -65.02
CA THR A 735 -15.00 -50.01 -66.27
C THR A 735 -13.93 -50.18 -67.35
N LYS A 736 -13.97 -51.28 -68.09
CA LYS A 736 -13.10 -51.57 -69.25
C LYS A 736 -13.92 -51.77 -70.52
N ASP A 737 -13.35 -51.44 -71.67
CA ASP A 737 -13.88 -51.80 -72.98
C ASP A 737 -13.61 -53.27 -73.32
N GLU A 738 -14.16 -53.76 -74.44
CA GLU A 738 -14.02 -55.14 -74.90
C GLU A 738 -12.59 -55.54 -75.28
N ASP A 739 -11.71 -54.56 -75.52
CA ASP A 739 -10.28 -54.77 -75.78
C ASP A 739 -9.46 -54.78 -74.47
N GLY A 740 -10.09 -54.47 -73.32
CA GLY A 740 -9.48 -54.43 -71.99
C GLY A 740 -8.96 -53.06 -71.55
N ASN A 741 -9.15 -52.00 -72.34
CA ASN A 741 -8.72 -50.64 -71.99
C ASN A 741 -9.61 -50.05 -70.90
N ILE A 742 -9.05 -49.28 -69.96
CA ILE A 742 -9.82 -48.59 -68.93
C ILE A 742 -10.60 -47.41 -69.54
N ILE A 743 -11.90 -47.36 -69.28
CA ILE A 743 -12.75 -46.22 -69.58
C ILE A 743 -12.75 -45.30 -68.35
N GLU A 744 -11.81 -44.36 -68.29
CA GLU A 744 -11.58 -43.53 -67.10
C GLU A 744 -12.82 -42.73 -66.67
N GLU A 745 -13.59 -42.19 -67.62
CA GLU A 745 -14.87 -41.49 -67.39
C GLU A 745 -15.94 -42.35 -66.69
N LYS A 746 -15.77 -43.69 -66.71
CA LYS A 746 -16.67 -44.68 -66.07
C LYS A 746 -15.98 -45.40 -64.89
N THR A 747 -14.91 -44.83 -64.35
CA THR A 747 -14.23 -45.33 -63.15
C THR A 747 -14.76 -44.60 -61.92
N ILE A 748 -15.30 -45.34 -60.96
CA ILE A 748 -15.89 -44.80 -59.72
C ILE A 748 -14.93 -45.06 -58.56
N LYS A 749 -14.72 -44.06 -57.70
CA LYS A 749 -14.01 -44.18 -56.43
C LYS A 749 -14.98 -43.84 -55.30
N GLU A 750 -15.08 -44.72 -54.31
CA GLU A 750 -15.91 -44.57 -53.13
C GLU A 750 -15.07 -44.82 -51.88
N ASP A 751 -14.79 -43.75 -51.15
CA ASP A 751 -14.01 -43.79 -49.92
C ASP A 751 -14.92 -44.14 -48.74
N GLY A 752 -14.52 -45.12 -47.94
CA GLY A 752 -15.18 -45.49 -46.70
C GLY A 752 -15.08 -44.38 -45.65
N LYS A 753 -15.87 -44.50 -44.58
CA LYS A 753 -15.74 -43.60 -43.43
C LYS A 753 -14.42 -43.87 -42.71
N VAL A 754 -13.73 -42.79 -42.32
CA VAL A 754 -12.66 -42.88 -41.32
C VAL A 754 -13.27 -43.40 -40.02
N LYS A 755 -12.63 -44.43 -39.44
CA LYS A 755 -12.90 -44.98 -38.11
C LYS A 755 -11.71 -44.55 -37.24
N GLU A 756 -11.94 -44.23 -35.97
CA GLU A 756 -10.89 -43.89 -34.99
C GLU A 756 -11.05 -44.78 -33.76
N GLY A 757 -9.94 -45.13 -33.10
CA GLY A 757 -9.96 -45.99 -31.91
C GLY A 757 -8.59 -46.21 -31.27
N THR A 758 -8.61 -46.81 -30.09
CA THR A 758 -7.42 -47.20 -29.31
C THR A 758 -6.85 -48.54 -29.77
N LYS A 759 -5.61 -48.87 -29.36
CA LYS A 759 -4.92 -50.12 -29.77
C LYS A 759 -5.66 -51.41 -29.42
N ASP A 760 -6.52 -51.35 -28.40
CA ASP A 760 -7.28 -52.49 -27.88
C ASP A 760 -8.66 -52.63 -28.57
N GLU A 761 -9.04 -51.67 -29.43
CA GLU A 761 -10.25 -51.68 -30.25
C GLU A 761 -9.96 -52.18 -31.68
N THR A 762 -10.97 -52.76 -32.33
CA THR A 762 -10.86 -53.29 -33.70
C THR A 762 -11.68 -52.51 -34.72
N TYR A 763 -11.24 -52.54 -35.97
CA TYR A 763 -11.98 -52.08 -37.14
C TYR A 763 -12.20 -53.24 -38.13
N PRO A 764 -13.39 -53.38 -38.75
CA PRO A 764 -13.61 -54.34 -39.81
C PRO A 764 -13.10 -53.81 -41.16
N THR A 765 -12.60 -54.70 -42.01
CA THR A 765 -12.23 -54.46 -43.41
C THR A 765 -12.84 -55.53 -44.32
N GLY A 766 -13.23 -55.20 -45.56
CA GLY A 766 -13.72 -56.20 -46.51
C GLY A 766 -14.28 -55.65 -47.83
N LYS A 767 -14.51 -56.51 -48.83
CA LYS A 767 -15.10 -56.09 -50.11
C LYS A 767 -16.61 -55.83 -49.98
N ILE A 768 -17.03 -54.66 -50.44
CA ILE A 768 -18.44 -54.34 -50.71
C ILE A 768 -18.77 -54.82 -52.14
N GLU A 769 -19.94 -55.42 -52.39
CA GLU A 769 -20.36 -55.83 -53.74
C GLU A 769 -21.17 -54.74 -54.45
N LYS A 770 -21.04 -54.64 -55.78
CA LYS A 770 -21.70 -53.61 -56.61
C LYS A 770 -22.08 -54.15 -57.98
N ASP A 771 -23.27 -53.78 -58.46
CA ASP A 771 -23.90 -54.49 -59.58
C ASP A 771 -23.08 -54.52 -60.89
N GLY A 772 -22.88 -55.74 -61.38
CA GLY A 772 -22.06 -56.08 -62.54
C GLY A 772 -20.56 -55.76 -62.43
N TYR A 773 -20.04 -55.38 -61.27
CA TYR A 773 -18.60 -55.26 -61.03
C TYR A 773 -18.08 -56.48 -60.25
N LYS A 774 -16.98 -57.08 -60.73
CA LYS A 774 -16.34 -58.23 -60.07
C LYS A 774 -15.11 -57.76 -59.29
N PHE A 775 -14.97 -58.16 -58.03
CA PHE A 775 -13.74 -57.94 -57.26
C PHE A 775 -12.54 -58.64 -57.94
N VAL A 776 -11.38 -57.96 -57.96
CA VAL A 776 -10.15 -58.44 -58.61
C VAL A 776 -8.97 -58.55 -57.64
N ARG A 777 -8.73 -57.53 -56.80
CA ARG A 777 -7.58 -57.50 -55.86
C ARG A 777 -7.77 -56.43 -54.78
N THR A 778 -7.00 -56.54 -53.69
CA THR A 778 -6.62 -55.38 -52.88
C THR A 778 -5.32 -54.75 -53.40
N GLU A 779 -5.09 -53.48 -53.07
CA GLU A 779 -3.81 -52.79 -53.28
C GLU A 779 -3.64 -51.62 -52.29
N LYS A 780 -2.42 -51.04 -52.25
CA LYS A 780 -2.05 -49.88 -51.42
C LYS A 780 -2.34 -50.03 -49.91
N PRO A 781 -1.80 -51.05 -49.21
CA PRO A 781 -1.75 -51.04 -47.75
C PRO A 781 -0.86 -49.89 -47.25
N VAL A 782 -1.40 -49.02 -46.40
CA VAL A 782 -0.68 -47.91 -45.73
C VAL A 782 -0.63 -48.20 -44.23
N ASN A 783 0.55 -48.06 -43.62
CA ASN A 783 0.80 -48.28 -42.19
C ASN A 783 0.41 -49.67 -41.67
N GLU A 784 0.45 -50.69 -42.54
CA GLU A 784 0.16 -52.10 -42.24
C GLU A 784 -1.27 -52.29 -41.65
N PRO A 785 -2.32 -52.17 -42.49
CA PRO A 785 -3.68 -52.51 -42.10
C PRO A 785 -3.85 -54.04 -42.05
N THR A 786 -4.78 -54.55 -41.24
CA THR A 786 -5.21 -55.95 -41.35
C THR A 786 -6.27 -56.10 -42.42
N TYR A 787 -6.01 -56.91 -43.45
CA TYR A 787 -6.94 -57.21 -44.55
C TYR A 787 -6.74 -58.65 -45.08
N ASN A 788 -7.75 -59.16 -45.76
CA ASN A 788 -7.68 -60.42 -46.51
C ASN A 788 -7.53 -60.11 -48.02
N GLU A 789 -6.54 -60.72 -48.69
CA GLU A 789 -6.23 -60.47 -50.11
C GLU A 789 -7.40 -60.82 -51.06
N ASN A 790 -8.21 -61.82 -50.70
CA ASN A 790 -9.41 -62.22 -51.44
C ASN A 790 -10.64 -61.31 -51.15
N GLY A 791 -10.44 -60.27 -50.34
CA GLY A 791 -11.45 -59.29 -49.94
C GLY A 791 -12.54 -59.85 -49.04
N GLU A 792 -12.30 -60.97 -48.35
CA GLU A 792 -13.20 -61.47 -47.30
C GLU A 792 -13.16 -60.55 -46.07
N GLN A 793 -14.22 -60.56 -45.25
CA GLN A 793 -14.29 -59.70 -44.07
C GLN A 793 -13.32 -60.18 -42.98
N THR A 794 -12.54 -59.26 -42.43
CA THR A 794 -11.64 -59.49 -41.29
C THR A 794 -11.64 -58.27 -40.36
N GLU A 795 -11.04 -58.39 -39.18
CA GLU A 795 -10.82 -57.30 -38.24
C GLU A 795 -9.33 -57.02 -38.03
N GLY A 796 -8.98 -55.76 -37.76
CA GLY A 796 -7.64 -55.32 -37.38
C GLY A 796 -7.67 -54.35 -36.22
N ASN A 797 -6.59 -54.30 -35.44
CA ASN A 797 -6.42 -53.34 -34.35
C ASN A 797 -5.89 -52.00 -34.88
N PHE A 798 -6.33 -50.90 -34.25
CA PHE A 798 -5.79 -49.57 -34.54
C PHE A 798 -4.32 -49.45 -34.07
N LYS A 799 -3.50 -48.71 -34.83
CA LYS A 799 -2.16 -48.29 -34.41
C LYS A 799 -2.17 -46.85 -33.87
N PRO A 800 -1.86 -46.60 -32.59
CA PRO A 800 -1.90 -45.27 -31.98
C PRO A 800 -1.14 -44.19 -32.77
N GLY A 801 -1.84 -43.12 -33.16
CA GLY A 801 -1.26 -42.00 -33.91
C GLY A 801 -0.94 -42.29 -35.39
N GLU A 802 -1.28 -43.46 -35.93
CA GLU A 802 -1.14 -43.79 -37.36
C GLU A 802 -2.50 -43.82 -38.07
N LYS A 803 -2.51 -43.52 -39.37
CA LYS A 803 -3.66 -43.77 -40.26
C LYS A 803 -3.39 -45.00 -41.13
N GLN A 804 -4.16 -46.06 -40.93
CA GLN A 804 -4.08 -47.30 -41.70
C GLN A 804 -5.07 -47.22 -42.88
N GLU A 805 -4.62 -47.58 -44.10
CA GLU A 805 -5.47 -47.50 -45.31
C GLU A 805 -5.33 -48.73 -46.21
N ILE A 806 -6.41 -49.13 -46.89
CA ILE A 806 -6.41 -50.22 -47.89
C ILE A 806 -7.37 -49.92 -49.05
N THR A 807 -7.02 -50.30 -50.28
CA THR A 807 -7.89 -50.17 -51.46
C THR A 807 -8.39 -51.52 -51.97
N TYR A 808 -9.69 -51.66 -52.21
CA TYR A 808 -10.33 -52.79 -52.91
C TYR A 808 -10.63 -52.40 -54.37
N VAL A 809 -10.20 -53.22 -55.34
CA VAL A 809 -10.33 -52.94 -56.77
C VAL A 809 -11.26 -53.95 -57.45
N TYR A 810 -12.16 -53.43 -58.28
CA TYR A 810 -13.20 -54.16 -58.98
C TYR A 810 -13.20 -53.80 -60.46
N GLU A 811 -13.59 -54.74 -61.33
CA GLU A 811 -13.58 -54.53 -62.78
C GLU A 811 -14.90 -54.98 -63.44
N LYS A 812 -15.31 -54.26 -64.48
CA LYS A 812 -16.50 -54.53 -65.31
C LYS A 812 -16.19 -54.28 -66.78
N THR A 813 -16.42 -55.26 -67.65
CA THR A 813 -16.23 -55.11 -69.11
C THR A 813 -17.54 -54.73 -69.78
N ILE A 814 -17.50 -53.81 -70.74
CA ILE A 814 -18.62 -53.45 -71.62
C ILE A 814 -18.19 -53.40 -73.09
N THR A 815 -19.10 -53.68 -74.01
CA THR A 815 -18.88 -53.51 -75.45
C THR A 815 -19.05 -52.05 -75.86
N THR A 816 -18.16 -51.53 -76.71
CA THR A 816 -18.12 -50.12 -77.16
C THR A 816 -18.17 -49.95 -78.67
N LYS A 817 -17.97 -51.03 -79.44
CA LYS A 817 -18.06 -51.06 -80.90
C LYS A 817 -19.43 -51.51 -81.37
N GLY A 818 -19.88 -50.95 -82.49
CA GLY A 818 -20.99 -51.47 -83.29
C GLY A 818 -20.51 -52.20 -84.55
N SER A 819 -21.47 -52.72 -85.30
CA SER A 819 -21.24 -53.49 -86.54
C SER A 819 -22.21 -53.08 -87.65
N PHE A 820 -21.75 -53.13 -88.90
CA PHE A 820 -22.55 -52.80 -90.08
C PHE A 820 -22.31 -53.80 -91.23
N GLN A 821 -23.37 -54.15 -91.95
CA GLN A 821 -23.26 -54.95 -93.18
C GLN A 821 -24.30 -54.55 -94.25
N ASP A 822 -23.86 -54.48 -95.51
CA ASP A 822 -24.75 -54.35 -96.67
C ASP A 822 -25.03 -55.71 -97.33
N HIS A 823 -26.19 -55.86 -97.95
CA HIS A 823 -26.68 -57.10 -98.58
C HIS A 823 -27.26 -56.81 -99.97
N HIS A 824 -26.92 -57.61 -100.99
CA HIS A 824 -27.30 -57.39 -102.39
C HIS A 824 -28.08 -58.57 -102.95
N ILE A 825 -29.32 -58.34 -103.36
CA ILE A 825 -30.26 -59.36 -103.85
C ILE A 825 -30.53 -59.12 -105.35
N TYR A 826 -30.28 -60.11 -106.19
CA TYR A 826 -30.47 -60.00 -107.64
C TYR A 826 -31.60 -60.91 -108.13
N GLN A 827 -32.56 -60.36 -108.87
CA GLN A 827 -33.81 -61.03 -109.24
C GLN A 827 -34.15 -60.91 -110.73
N THR A 828 -34.78 -61.94 -111.30
CA THR A 828 -35.47 -61.84 -112.58
C THR A 828 -36.96 -61.64 -112.35
N VAL A 829 -37.56 -60.65 -113.03
CA VAL A 829 -39.00 -60.31 -112.97
C VAL A 829 -39.70 -60.55 -114.30
N ASP A 830 -41.02 -60.68 -114.26
CA ASP A 830 -41.88 -60.65 -115.44
C ASP A 830 -42.12 -59.21 -115.94
N LYS A 831 -42.83 -59.07 -117.05
CA LYS A 831 -43.21 -57.78 -117.66
C LYS A 831 -44.15 -56.91 -116.81
N ASN A 832 -44.62 -57.41 -115.67
CA ASN A 832 -45.45 -56.70 -114.69
C ASN A 832 -44.65 -56.34 -113.42
N GLY A 833 -43.34 -56.63 -113.36
CA GLY A 833 -42.50 -56.41 -112.19
C GLY A 833 -42.60 -57.51 -111.11
N LYS A 834 -43.29 -58.62 -111.37
CA LYS A 834 -43.40 -59.72 -110.41
C LYS A 834 -42.15 -60.60 -110.48
N VAL A 835 -41.52 -60.85 -109.32
CA VAL A 835 -40.35 -61.74 -109.20
C VAL A 835 -40.69 -63.16 -109.68
N ILE A 836 -39.87 -63.65 -110.61
CA ILE A 836 -39.87 -65.02 -111.14
C ILE A 836 -38.84 -65.86 -110.37
N SER A 837 -37.64 -65.31 -110.16
CA SER A 837 -36.52 -65.96 -109.46
C SER A 837 -35.66 -64.93 -108.72
N THR A 838 -35.06 -65.35 -107.60
CA THR A 838 -33.85 -64.71 -107.08
C THR A 838 -32.68 -65.49 -107.66
N ASP A 839 -31.79 -64.82 -108.38
CA ASP A 839 -30.74 -65.43 -109.19
C ASP A 839 -29.39 -65.45 -108.47
N ASP A 840 -29.19 -64.55 -107.50
CA ASP A 840 -27.97 -64.42 -106.71
C ASP A 840 -28.24 -63.59 -105.43
N ASN A 841 -27.49 -63.86 -104.37
CA ASN A 841 -27.48 -63.08 -103.13
C ASN A 841 -26.03 -62.93 -102.67
N LYS A 842 -25.60 -61.70 -102.38
CA LYS A 842 -24.22 -61.39 -102.02
C LYS A 842 -24.15 -60.37 -100.89
N ASP A 843 -23.45 -60.74 -99.83
CA ASP A 843 -23.22 -59.83 -98.71
C ASP A 843 -21.95 -58.99 -98.93
N GLY A 844 -21.99 -57.74 -98.48
CA GLY A 844 -20.84 -56.88 -98.31
C GLY A 844 -19.95 -57.37 -97.16
N LYS A 845 -18.72 -56.84 -97.11
CA LYS A 845 -17.82 -57.10 -95.99
C LYS A 845 -18.37 -56.42 -94.74
N GLU A 846 -18.57 -57.18 -93.67
CA GLU A 846 -18.93 -56.64 -92.36
C GLU A 846 -17.87 -55.64 -91.86
N GLN A 847 -18.34 -54.50 -91.37
CA GLN A 847 -17.55 -53.37 -90.89
C GLN A 847 -17.83 -53.21 -89.39
N THR A 848 -16.80 -52.90 -88.59
CA THR A 848 -16.94 -52.67 -87.15
C THR A 848 -16.21 -51.39 -86.75
N GLY A 849 -16.71 -50.70 -85.73
CA GLY A 849 -16.10 -49.46 -85.23
C GLY A 849 -16.85 -48.86 -84.04
N LYS A 850 -16.25 -47.87 -83.39
CA LYS A 850 -16.83 -47.12 -82.27
C LYS A 850 -17.82 -46.06 -82.78
N GLU A 851 -18.69 -45.52 -81.92
CA GLU A 851 -19.83 -44.67 -82.34
C GLU A 851 -19.44 -43.33 -83.01
N ASN A 852 -18.21 -42.88 -82.81
CA ASN A 852 -17.61 -41.73 -83.47
C ASN A 852 -17.02 -42.06 -84.87
N GLU A 853 -16.82 -43.33 -85.17
CA GLU A 853 -16.40 -43.84 -86.47
C GLU A 853 -17.63 -44.08 -87.37
N LYS A 854 -17.39 -44.31 -88.68
CA LYS A 854 -18.47 -44.45 -89.67
C LYS A 854 -18.29 -45.67 -90.55
N TYR A 855 -19.36 -46.46 -90.68
CA TYR A 855 -19.47 -47.40 -91.79
C TYR A 855 -19.75 -46.63 -93.09
N THR A 856 -19.49 -47.30 -94.21
CA THR A 856 -19.86 -46.81 -95.55
C THR A 856 -20.70 -47.87 -96.24
N THR A 857 -21.88 -47.52 -96.71
CA THR A 857 -22.69 -48.39 -97.57
C THR A 857 -22.11 -48.41 -98.98
N ASN A 858 -22.15 -49.54 -99.68
CA ASN A 858 -21.60 -49.65 -101.03
C ASN A 858 -22.56 -50.44 -101.92
N LYS A 859 -22.87 -49.93 -103.12
CA LYS A 859 -23.60 -50.70 -104.13
C LYS A 859 -22.68 -51.70 -104.84
N ILE A 860 -23.24 -52.82 -105.28
CA ILE A 860 -22.55 -53.84 -106.07
C ILE A 860 -23.39 -54.08 -107.33
N ASP A 861 -23.14 -53.29 -108.36
CA ASP A 861 -23.83 -53.41 -109.64
C ASP A 861 -23.45 -54.72 -110.36
N LYS A 862 -24.40 -55.34 -111.05
CA LYS A 862 -24.24 -56.62 -111.76
C LYS A 862 -24.81 -56.51 -113.17
N GLU A 863 -24.02 -56.90 -114.17
CA GLU A 863 -24.39 -56.74 -115.59
C GLU A 863 -25.74 -57.42 -115.91
N GLY A 864 -26.58 -56.70 -116.65
CA GLY A 864 -27.94 -57.12 -116.99
C GLY A 864 -29.01 -56.82 -115.94
N TYR A 865 -28.67 -56.39 -114.72
CA TYR A 865 -29.62 -55.99 -113.67
C TYR A 865 -29.61 -54.48 -113.43
N LYS A 866 -30.72 -53.94 -112.92
CA LYS A 866 -30.88 -52.54 -112.50
C LYS A 866 -31.30 -52.49 -111.04
N LEU A 867 -30.77 -51.55 -110.26
CA LEU A 867 -31.25 -51.30 -108.90
C LEU A 867 -32.72 -50.84 -108.94
N VAL A 868 -33.54 -51.31 -107.99
CA VAL A 868 -34.97 -50.92 -107.87
C VAL A 868 -35.38 -50.51 -106.46
N GLU A 869 -34.67 -50.95 -105.42
CA GLU A 869 -34.97 -50.59 -104.03
C GLU A 869 -33.71 -50.65 -103.16
N VAL A 870 -33.59 -49.74 -102.20
CA VAL A 870 -32.66 -49.84 -101.08
C VAL A 870 -33.43 -49.58 -99.79
N LYS A 871 -33.26 -50.42 -98.78
CA LYS A 871 -33.98 -50.35 -97.49
C LYS A 871 -33.16 -50.93 -96.33
N PRO A 872 -33.48 -50.65 -95.06
CA PRO A 872 -32.95 -51.39 -93.92
C PRO A 872 -33.33 -52.87 -94.04
N THR A 873 -32.41 -53.78 -93.68
CA THR A 873 -32.64 -55.23 -93.78
C THR A 873 -33.67 -55.76 -92.78
N ASN A 874 -33.80 -55.09 -91.62
CA ASN A 874 -34.74 -55.43 -90.55
C ASN A 874 -35.20 -54.18 -89.78
N ASP A 875 -36.28 -54.31 -89.03
CA ASP A 875 -36.84 -53.19 -88.25
C ASP A 875 -35.87 -52.66 -87.18
N LYS A 876 -34.98 -53.49 -86.61
CA LYS A 876 -33.97 -53.02 -85.65
C LYS A 876 -32.98 -52.06 -86.32
N SER A 877 -32.50 -52.36 -87.52
CA SER A 877 -31.63 -51.46 -88.30
C SER A 877 -32.32 -50.15 -88.68
N LYS A 878 -33.64 -50.19 -88.89
CA LYS A 878 -34.49 -49.02 -89.15
C LYS A 878 -34.70 -48.16 -87.88
N GLU A 879 -34.90 -48.78 -86.71
CA GLU A 879 -34.95 -48.09 -85.41
C GLU A 879 -33.59 -47.47 -85.04
N LEU A 880 -32.49 -48.18 -85.30
CA LEU A 880 -31.10 -47.68 -85.22
C LEU A 880 -30.75 -46.64 -86.29
N GLY A 881 -31.73 -46.21 -87.11
CA GLY A 881 -31.62 -45.09 -88.02
C GLY A 881 -30.59 -45.25 -89.14
N VAL A 882 -30.32 -46.49 -89.57
CA VAL A 882 -29.28 -46.84 -90.55
C VAL A 882 -29.33 -45.97 -91.80
N LYS A 883 -28.16 -45.53 -92.30
CA LYS A 883 -28.07 -44.61 -93.44
C LYS A 883 -27.84 -45.35 -94.74
N TYR A 884 -28.62 -45.01 -95.76
CA TYR A 884 -28.58 -45.53 -97.12
C TYR A 884 -29.15 -44.44 -98.07
N ASP A 885 -28.79 -44.50 -99.35
CA ASP A 885 -29.47 -43.72 -100.39
C ASP A 885 -30.63 -44.56 -100.94
N SER A 886 -31.84 -44.01 -100.87
CA SER A 886 -33.07 -44.66 -101.37
C SER A 886 -33.35 -44.40 -102.85
N GLU A 887 -32.69 -43.42 -103.48
CA GLU A 887 -32.99 -43.02 -104.87
C GLU A 887 -32.11 -43.76 -105.89
N ASN A 888 -30.79 -43.78 -105.69
CA ASN A 888 -29.82 -44.31 -106.66
C ASN A 888 -28.87 -45.38 -106.06
N GLY A 889 -28.97 -45.61 -104.76
CA GLY A 889 -28.09 -46.51 -104.00
C GLY A 889 -26.65 -46.03 -103.87
N GLU A 890 -26.38 -44.73 -104.03
CA GLU A 890 -25.03 -44.19 -103.93
C GLU A 890 -24.40 -44.39 -102.54
N PRO A 891 -23.06 -44.53 -102.43
CA PRO A 891 -22.40 -44.78 -101.15
C PRO A 891 -22.64 -43.69 -100.09
N THR A 892 -23.34 -44.05 -99.02
CA THR A 892 -23.59 -43.17 -97.86
C THR A 892 -22.74 -43.58 -96.65
N LYS A 893 -22.67 -42.71 -95.63
CA LYS A 893 -21.97 -42.99 -94.38
C LYS A 893 -22.88 -42.77 -93.18
N GLY A 894 -22.94 -43.75 -92.28
CA GLY A 894 -23.62 -43.66 -91.01
C GLY A 894 -22.67 -43.96 -89.84
N ASN A 895 -23.05 -43.55 -88.64
CA ASN A 895 -22.31 -43.84 -87.42
C ASN A 895 -22.71 -45.22 -86.89
N TYR A 896 -21.74 -45.93 -86.28
CA TYR A 896 -22.03 -47.15 -85.52
C TYR A 896 -22.85 -46.85 -84.25
N VAL A 897 -23.56 -47.86 -83.74
CA VAL A 897 -24.17 -47.85 -82.39
C VAL A 897 -23.54 -48.96 -81.55
N ALA A 898 -23.09 -48.65 -80.34
CA ALA A 898 -22.32 -49.57 -79.51
C ALA A 898 -23.10 -50.83 -79.13
N GLY A 899 -22.47 -52.00 -79.30
CA GLY A 899 -23.06 -53.31 -79.02
C GLY A 899 -24.09 -53.79 -80.03
N GLU A 900 -24.35 -53.05 -81.11
CA GLU A 900 -25.45 -53.32 -82.05
C GLU A 900 -24.99 -53.62 -83.49
N LYS A 901 -25.88 -54.25 -84.26
CA LYS A 901 -25.69 -54.48 -85.71
C LYS A 901 -26.71 -53.70 -86.53
N GLN A 902 -26.23 -53.03 -87.58
CA GLN A 902 -27.00 -52.18 -88.49
C GLN A 902 -26.87 -52.73 -89.93
N GLU A 903 -27.98 -52.97 -90.63
CA GLU A 903 -27.97 -53.70 -91.90
C GLU A 903 -28.84 -53.03 -92.97
N VAL A 904 -28.35 -53.01 -94.22
CA VAL A 904 -29.02 -52.42 -95.40
C VAL A 904 -29.07 -53.43 -96.55
N THR A 905 -30.22 -53.54 -97.21
CA THR A 905 -30.44 -54.41 -98.37
C THR A 905 -30.70 -53.59 -99.63
N TYR A 906 -29.90 -53.85 -100.66
CA TYR A 906 -30.06 -53.39 -102.04
C TYR A 906 -30.74 -54.50 -102.87
N ILE A 907 -31.75 -54.14 -103.66
CA ILE A 907 -32.48 -55.09 -104.52
C ILE A 907 -32.35 -54.66 -105.98
N TYR A 908 -31.87 -55.58 -106.82
CA TYR A 908 -31.64 -55.40 -108.25
C TYR A 908 -32.51 -56.35 -109.06
N GLN A 909 -33.09 -55.86 -110.16
CA GLN A 909 -34.01 -56.62 -111.00
C GLN A 909 -33.65 -56.54 -112.50
N ARG A 910 -33.97 -57.61 -113.23
CA ARG A 910 -33.96 -57.64 -114.70
C ARG A 910 -35.25 -58.26 -115.24
N THR A 911 -35.76 -57.78 -116.36
CA THR A 911 -36.97 -58.32 -116.98
C THR A 911 -36.63 -59.50 -117.88
N LYS A 912 -37.44 -60.57 -117.82
CA LYS A 912 -37.34 -61.70 -118.76
C LYS A 912 -37.96 -61.36 -120.11
N GLU A 913 -37.15 -61.38 -121.16
CA GLU A 913 -37.63 -61.21 -122.55
C GLU A 913 -38.27 -62.51 -123.09
N GLU A 914 -39.28 -62.36 -123.96
CA GLU A 914 -39.93 -63.46 -124.68
C GLU A 914 -39.46 -63.45 -126.16
N PRO A 915 -39.17 -64.61 -126.78
CA PRO A 915 -38.60 -64.66 -128.13
C PRO A 915 -39.60 -64.26 -129.21
N THR A 916 -39.13 -63.53 -130.22
CA THR A 916 -39.92 -63.08 -131.38
C THR A 916 -40.07 -64.18 -132.43
N GLU A 917 -41.31 -64.46 -132.84
CA GLU A 917 -41.59 -65.32 -134.01
C GLU A 917 -41.28 -64.60 -135.33
N GLU A 918 -40.24 -65.04 -136.06
CA GLU A 918 -40.09 -64.70 -137.48
C GLU A 918 -40.95 -65.63 -138.35
N LYS A 919 -41.85 -65.04 -139.16
CA LYS A 919 -42.64 -65.77 -140.16
C LYS A 919 -41.83 -65.96 -141.43
N GLY A 920 -41.20 -67.13 -141.57
CA GLY A 920 -40.56 -67.52 -142.82
C GLY A 920 -41.54 -67.51 -144.00
N SER A 921 -41.08 -66.99 -145.15
CA SER A 921 -41.76 -67.09 -146.44
C SER A 921 -40.77 -67.63 -147.47
N PHE A 922 -41.26 -68.33 -148.49
CA PHE A 922 -40.43 -68.88 -149.56
C PHE A 922 -40.87 -68.32 -150.91
N GLN A 923 -39.92 -68.22 -151.84
CA GLN A 923 -40.20 -67.98 -153.26
C GLN A 923 -39.55 -69.09 -154.08
N GLU A 924 -40.26 -69.57 -155.08
CA GLU A 924 -39.83 -70.60 -156.02
C GLU A 924 -39.32 -69.94 -157.31
N HIS A 925 -38.18 -70.38 -157.83
CA HIS A 925 -37.59 -69.84 -159.06
C HIS A 925 -37.77 -70.83 -160.22
N HIS A 926 -38.38 -70.37 -161.30
CA HIS A 926 -38.65 -71.15 -162.50
C HIS A 926 -37.38 -71.46 -163.31
N ILE A 927 -37.35 -72.64 -163.94
CA ILE A 927 -36.48 -72.94 -165.09
C ILE A 927 -37.37 -73.44 -166.23
N TYR A 928 -37.29 -72.79 -167.39
CA TYR A 928 -37.89 -73.28 -168.64
C TYR A 928 -36.80 -73.89 -169.50
N GLN A 929 -36.99 -75.13 -169.96
CA GLN A 929 -36.13 -75.77 -170.96
C GLN A 929 -36.89 -75.85 -172.29
N THR A 930 -36.30 -75.29 -173.34
CA THR A 930 -36.79 -75.46 -174.72
C THR A 930 -36.31 -76.80 -175.27
N VAL A 931 -37.19 -77.51 -175.96
CA VAL A 931 -36.90 -78.70 -176.78
C VAL A 931 -37.74 -78.54 -178.05
N ASP A 932 -37.16 -78.84 -179.22
CA ASP A 932 -37.77 -78.70 -180.54
C ASP A 932 -38.89 -79.74 -180.82
#